data_AF-A0A4W5MIZ7-F1
#
_entry.id   AF-A0A4W5MIZ7-F1
#
_cell.length_a   1.000
_cell.length_b   1.000
_cell.length_c   1.000
_cell.angle_alpha   90.00
_cell.angle_beta   90.00
_cell.angle_gamma   90.00
#
_symmetry.space_group_name_H-M   'P 1'
#
loop_
_entity.id
_entity.type
_entity.pdbx_description
1 polymer ?
#
loop_
_entity_poly.entity_id
_entity_poly.type
_entity_poly.pdbx_seq_one_letter_code
_entity_poly.pdbx_strand_id
1 'polypeptide(L)'
;MSPLYPLKSLQQSFDMERAEHKATKTRLADKNQIYESIEEAKSEALKGMERTLQEKVLVKNLSLCMEQEEQKRMLSQNDLKAQTQQVTALCSSEKQLKQELNHLLDMKHSLEKQNQELRRERQETDGQLKEMKDQLEAEQYFTTLYKTQIRELKEECDERNKLYKDILQRLEEYQEERDSLAAQLGVSLTKVDSEQLARSIAEEQYSNLEKEKIMKELEIKDMMAQNRQELGDKEATIGLLEESNRTLTVDVANLANEKEELNNQLKEMQQQLQMAREEERHMNSVKMSFEKNLQIEKTLKIQAVNKLSEIMNRRETMRTGHRRDDTLDMRRKEKENRKLQLELRSEKEKLNSTIIKYQREINDMQAVLSDESQVRMELQMALDSKDSDIEQLRCQLTSVSIHSMDSTSISSGNDLDMDDSGYPDTRLEGWLSLPVKNTKRFGWDRRYVVVSSKKILFYNSEMDREQSNPYMILDIDKLFHVRPVTQTDVYRADTKEIPRIFQILYANEGESKREQEFAVEPLALAGERSSYVMHKGHEFIPTLYHLPSSCEACTRPLWNVFKPPPALECLRCHTKCHKDHLDRNEEAITPCRVNYDISTAKDLLLLAGSQEEQQRWVSRLIRRIPRKHPGPASVAQAPEPPSHSSPRLSPGTSPRNSPSLSPHRGAIKVQPSRQLTQPAGKPK
;
A
#
# COMPACT_ATOMS: atom_id res chain seq x y z
N MET A 1 130.53 53.98 -211.24
CA MET A 1 129.97 55.13 -211.98
C MET A 1 128.63 55.51 -211.38
N SER A 2 128.14 56.72 -211.68
CA SER A 2 126.87 57.35 -211.28
C SER A 2 125.62 56.63 -211.89
N PRO A 3 124.33 57.02 -211.66
CA PRO A 3 123.79 58.33 -211.24
C PRO A 3 122.71 58.32 -210.12
N LEU A 4 121.71 59.23 -210.18
CA LEU A 4 121.03 59.89 -209.06
C LEU A 4 119.52 59.58 -208.88
N TYR A 5 119.06 59.56 -207.60
CA TYR A 5 117.73 60.02 -207.09
C TYR A 5 116.44 59.25 -207.52
N PRO A 6 115.25 59.47 -206.88
CA PRO A 6 114.93 60.22 -205.64
C PRO A 6 114.19 59.40 -204.54
N LEU A 7 113.97 60.01 -203.37
CA LEU A 7 113.15 59.45 -202.26
C LEU A 7 111.64 59.73 -202.45
N LYS A 8 110.76 58.74 -202.14
CA LYS A 8 109.44 59.00 -201.50
C LYS A 8 108.63 57.78 -201.01
N SER A 9 108.84 56.56 -201.54
CA SER A 9 107.84 55.47 -201.39
C SER A 9 107.86 54.69 -200.07
N LEU A 10 109.01 54.52 -199.39
CA LEU A 10 109.10 53.62 -198.22
C LEU A 10 108.41 54.14 -196.94
N GLN A 11 108.04 55.41 -196.86
CA GLN A 11 107.36 55.93 -195.66
C GLN A 11 105.97 55.31 -195.49
N GLN A 12 105.28 54.96 -196.58
CA GLN A 12 103.91 54.41 -196.52
C GLN A 12 103.82 52.95 -196.06
N SER A 13 104.88 52.14 -196.15
CA SER A 13 104.84 50.77 -195.61
C SER A 13 104.93 50.74 -194.09
N PHE A 14 105.76 51.62 -193.50
CA PHE A 14 105.99 51.66 -192.05
C PHE A 14 104.73 52.07 -191.27
N ASP A 15 103.94 53.01 -191.79
CA ASP A 15 102.69 53.43 -191.16
C ASP A 15 101.56 52.38 -191.31
N MET A 16 101.64 51.49 -192.31
CA MET A 16 100.70 50.37 -192.51
C MET A 16 100.97 49.23 -191.51
N GLU A 17 102.23 48.82 -191.37
CA GLU A 17 102.67 47.77 -190.43
C GLU A 17 102.39 48.17 -188.96
N ARG A 18 102.51 49.48 -188.66
CA ARG A 18 102.17 50.07 -187.35
C ARG A 18 100.68 50.03 -187.02
N ALA A 19 99.80 49.97 -188.02
CA ALA A 19 98.36 49.83 -187.82
C ALA A 19 97.97 48.40 -187.45
N GLU A 20 98.51 47.39 -188.15
CA GLU A 20 98.23 45.98 -187.87
C GLU A 20 98.73 45.54 -186.50
N HIS A 21 99.96 45.95 -186.11
CA HIS A 21 100.50 45.61 -184.80
C HIS A 21 99.74 46.29 -183.63
N LYS A 22 98.98 47.37 -183.90
CA LYS A 22 98.04 47.94 -182.91
C LYS A 22 96.80 47.05 -182.76
N ALA A 23 96.30 46.46 -183.83
CA ALA A 23 95.09 45.63 -183.84
C ALA A 23 95.29 44.21 -183.25
N THR A 24 96.52 43.67 -183.25
CA THR A 24 96.85 42.44 -182.52
C THR A 24 96.96 42.67 -181.00
N LYS A 25 97.44 43.84 -180.57
CA LYS A 25 97.54 44.17 -179.14
C LYS A 25 96.17 44.24 -178.45
N THR A 26 95.15 44.77 -179.12
CA THR A 26 93.78 44.83 -178.56
C THR A 26 93.19 43.43 -178.33
N ARG A 27 93.32 42.53 -179.32
CA ARG A 27 92.77 41.16 -179.26
C ARG A 27 93.39 40.29 -178.15
N LEU A 28 94.59 40.62 -177.67
CA LEU A 28 95.21 39.96 -176.52
C LEU A 28 94.73 40.50 -175.17
N ALA A 29 94.32 41.78 -175.10
CA ALA A 29 93.72 42.35 -173.90
C ALA A 29 92.35 41.74 -173.61
N ASP A 30 91.46 41.74 -174.61
CA ASP A 30 90.10 41.17 -174.50
C ASP A 30 90.13 39.69 -174.05
N LYS A 31 91.12 38.93 -174.55
CA LYS A 31 91.24 37.49 -174.26
C LYS A 31 91.70 37.19 -172.84
N ASN A 32 92.52 38.06 -172.23
CA ASN A 32 92.85 37.95 -170.81
C ASN A 32 91.65 38.29 -169.92
N GLN A 33 90.94 39.38 -170.25
CA GLN A 33 89.80 39.84 -169.44
C GLN A 33 88.64 38.83 -169.40
N ILE A 34 88.45 38.05 -170.47
CA ILE A 34 87.51 36.90 -170.48
C ILE A 34 87.98 35.76 -169.56
N TYR A 35 89.29 35.50 -169.47
CA TYR A 35 89.82 34.45 -168.60
C TYR A 35 89.66 34.80 -167.12
N GLU A 36 90.01 36.02 -166.72
CA GLU A 36 89.86 36.49 -165.33
C GLU A 36 88.40 36.38 -164.84
N SER A 37 87.44 36.80 -165.68
CA SER A 37 86.01 36.73 -165.33
C SER A 37 85.48 35.29 -165.18
N ILE A 38 86.03 34.32 -165.91
CA ILE A 38 85.68 32.88 -165.76
C ILE A 38 86.29 32.29 -164.49
N GLU A 39 87.52 32.65 -164.15
CA GLU A 39 88.19 32.20 -162.91
C GLU A 39 87.50 32.78 -161.67
N GLU A 40 87.09 34.06 -161.73
CA GLU A 40 86.36 34.76 -160.67
C GLU A 40 84.96 34.14 -160.45
N ALA A 41 84.19 33.89 -161.52
CA ALA A 41 82.88 33.23 -161.43
C ALA A 41 82.96 31.81 -160.84
N LYS A 42 84.01 31.04 -161.15
CA LYS A 42 84.26 29.75 -160.48
C LYS A 42 84.58 29.94 -158.99
N SER A 43 85.42 30.92 -158.64
CA SER A 43 85.78 31.22 -157.25
C SER A 43 84.54 31.55 -156.42
N GLU A 44 83.64 32.36 -156.97
CA GLU A 44 82.38 32.75 -156.33
C GLU A 44 81.46 31.54 -156.09
N ALA A 45 81.31 30.68 -157.10
CA ALA A 45 80.52 29.45 -157.01
C ALA A 45 81.09 28.46 -155.98
N LEU A 46 82.42 28.29 -155.92
CA LEU A 46 83.09 27.41 -154.97
C LEU A 46 82.93 27.93 -153.53
N LYS A 47 83.11 29.24 -153.30
CA LYS A 47 82.83 29.89 -152.01
C LYS A 47 81.36 29.81 -151.60
N GLY A 48 80.42 29.80 -152.56
CA GLY A 48 79.00 29.62 -152.30
C GLY A 48 78.64 28.18 -151.93
N MET A 49 79.24 27.20 -152.61
CA MET A 49 79.12 25.79 -152.28
C MET A 49 79.74 25.46 -150.92
N GLU A 50 80.91 26.01 -150.61
CA GLU A 50 81.56 25.86 -149.31
C GLU A 50 80.72 26.47 -148.19
N ARG A 51 80.20 27.70 -148.36
CA ARG A 51 79.26 28.33 -147.40
C ARG A 51 78.03 27.46 -147.14
N THR A 52 77.36 26.97 -148.18
CA THR A 52 76.18 26.10 -148.00
C THR A 52 76.51 24.72 -147.42
N LEU A 53 77.76 24.25 -147.51
CA LEU A 53 78.20 23.01 -146.87
C LEU A 53 78.56 23.24 -145.39
N GLN A 54 79.24 24.33 -145.06
CA GLN A 54 79.46 24.78 -143.69
C GLN A 54 78.14 25.06 -142.97
N GLU A 55 77.18 25.73 -143.63
CA GLU A 55 75.84 25.99 -143.13
C GLU A 55 75.05 24.69 -142.87
N LYS A 56 75.11 23.70 -143.78
CA LYS A 56 74.51 22.37 -143.55
C LYS A 56 75.15 21.63 -142.36
N VAL A 57 76.46 21.74 -142.16
CA VAL A 57 77.14 21.17 -140.99
C VAL A 57 76.74 21.90 -139.72
N LEU A 58 76.64 23.24 -139.74
CA LEU A 58 76.19 24.05 -138.62
C LEU A 58 74.75 23.71 -138.23
N VAL A 59 73.82 23.66 -139.19
CA VAL A 59 72.42 23.26 -138.99
C VAL A 59 72.32 21.84 -138.46
N LYS A 60 73.13 20.89 -138.96
CA LYS A 60 73.14 19.51 -138.45
C LYS A 60 73.68 19.42 -137.01
N ASN A 61 74.72 20.18 -136.68
CA ASN A 61 75.26 20.25 -135.31
C ASN A 61 74.27 20.93 -134.35
N LEU A 62 73.60 22.00 -134.79
CA LEU A 62 72.52 22.65 -134.03
C LEU A 62 71.35 21.69 -133.82
N SER A 63 70.92 20.95 -134.85
CA SER A 63 69.87 19.94 -134.74
C SER A 63 70.23 18.83 -133.75
N LEU A 64 71.46 18.32 -133.79
CA LEU A 64 71.95 17.32 -132.82
C LEU A 64 72.02 17.90 -131.39
N CYS A 65 72.39 19.17 -131.25
CA CYS A 65 72.41 19.86 -129.97
C CYS A 65 70.99 20.04 -129.40
N MET A 66 70.02 20.44 -130.23
CA MET A 66 68.61 20.49 -129.84
C MET A 66 68.06 19.11 -129.47
N GLU A 67 68.39 18.06 -130.21
CA GLU A 67 67.96 16.69 -129.92
C GLU A 67 68.56 16.18 -128.59
N GLN A 68 69.83 16.50 -128.30
CA GLN A 68 70.45 16.19 -127.02
C GLN A 68 69.83 16.98 -125.86
N GLU A 69 69.52 18.28 -126.04
CA GLU A 69 68.80 19.06 -125.02
C GLU A 69 67.35 18.60 -124.84
N GLU A 70 66.67 18.15 -125.91
CA GLU A 70 65.35 17.53 -125.82
C GLU A 70 65.41 16.20 -125.04
N GLN A 71 66.40 15.34 -125.29
CA GLN A 71 66.62 14.12 -124.52
C GLN A 71 66.94 14.41 -123.04
N LYS A 72 67.83 15.37 -122.74
CA LYS A 72 68.09 15.83 -121.36
C LYS A 72 66.83 16.36 -120.69
N ARG A 73 66.08 17.23 -121.39
CA ARG A 73 64.80 17.78 -120.92
C ARG A 73 63.79 16.69 -120.62
N MET A 74 63.70 15.66 -121.47
CA MET A 74 62.81 14.51 -121.25
C MET A 74 63.23 13.66 -120.05
N LEU A 75 64.53 13.41 -119.87
CA LEU A 75 65.05 12.74 -118.67
C LEU A 75 64.73 13.55 -117.41
N SER A 76 65.13 14.82 -117.35
CA SER A 76 64.85 15.69 -116.20
C SER A 76 63.35 15.89 -115.94
N GLN A 77 62.50 15.89 -116.97
CA GLN A 77 61.04 15.91 -116.79
C GLN A 77 60.53 14.59 -116.21
N ASN A 78 61.09 13.44 -116.59
CA ASN A 78 60.71 12.15 -116.04
C ASN A 78 61.23 11.97 -114.60
N ASP A 79 62.44 12.41 -114.29
CA ASP A 79 62.96 12.49 -112.92
C ASP A 79 62.08 13.40 -112.05
N LEU A 80 61.71 14.58 -112.56
CA LEU A 80 60.80 15.49 -111.86
C LEU A 80 59.41 14.87 -111.63
N LYS A 81 58.86 14.11 -112.59
CA LYS A 81 57.61 13.34 -112.41
C LYS A 81 57.77 12.26 -111.33
N ALA A 82 58.86 11.50 -111.34
CA ALA A 82 59.13 10.46 -110.36
C ALA A 82 59.29 11.04 -108.94
N GLN A 83 60.05 12.14 -108.80
CA GLN A 83 60.16 12.90 -107.56
C GLN A 83 58.81 13.46 -107.11
N THR A 84 57.99 13.99 -108.02
CA THR A 84 56.63 14.48 -107.70
C THR A 84 55.73 13.35 -107.21
N GLN A 85 55.79 12.16 -107.82
CA GLN A 85 55.05 10.97 -107.37
C GLN A 85 55.55 10.49 -106.00
N GLN A 86 56.86 10.47 -105.77
CA GLN A 86 57.46 10.11 -104.49
C GLN A 86 57.05 11.08 -103.37
N VAL A 87 57.10 12.39 -103.62
CA VAL A 87 56.61 13.43 -102.69
C VAL A 87 55.10 13.28 -102.44
N THR A 88 54.31 12.95 -103.46
CA THR A 88 52.86 12.70 -103.30
C THR A 88 52.60 11.48 -102.42
N ALA A 89 53.32 10.38 -102.64
CA ALA A 89 53.22 9.17 -101.82
C ALA A 89 53.65 9.43 -100.37
N LEU A 90 54.78 10.11 -100.15
CA LEU A 90 55.25 10.52 -98.83
C LEU A 90 54.24 11.42 -98.12
N CYS A 91 53.65 12.41 -98.80
CA CYS A 91 52.61 13.26 -98.23
C CYS A 91 51.32 12.49 -97.89
N SER A 92 51.00 11.42 -98.62
CA SER A 92 49.87 10.55 -98.28
C SER A 92 50.16 9.70 -97.02
N SER A 93 51.38 9.16 -96.90
CA SER A 93 51.84 8.44 -95.70
C SER A 93 51.92 9.35 -94.48
N GLU A 94 52.44 10.57 -94.64
CA GLU A 94 52.47 11.61 -93.59
C GLU A 94 51.07 11.94 -93.06
N LYS A 95 50.06 12.03 -93.96
CA LYS A 95 48.66 12.25 -93.58
C LYS A 95 48.08 11.06 -92.82
N GLN A 96 48.36 9.83 -93.25
CA GLN A 96 47.93 8.62 -92.55
C GLN A 96 48.57 8.54 -91.15
N LEU A 97 49.89 8.70 -91.03
CA LEU A 97 50.61 8.68 -89.76
C LEU A 97 50.12 9.80 -88.81
N LYS A 98 49.73 10.97 -89.33
CA LYS A 98 49.10 12.03 -88.54
C LYS A 98 47.69 11.64 -88.04
N GLN A 99 46.90 10.93 -88.85
CA GLN A 99 45.59 10.42 -88.42
C GLN A 99 45.73 9.32 -87.37
N GLU A 100 46.66 8.38 -87.55
CA GLU A 100 46.97 7.33 -86.58
C GLU A 100 47.51 7.91 -85.26
N LEU A 101 48.42 8.88 -85.32
CA LEU A 101 48.92 9.60 -84.14
C LEU A 101 47.79 10.30 -83.38
N ASN A 102 46.89 11.01 -84.07
CA ASN A 102 45.75 11.67 -83.43
C ASN A 102 44.82 10.63 -82.76
N HIS A 103 44.50 9.54 -83.45
CA HIS A 103 43.66 8.47 -82.89
C HIS A 103 44.29 7.81 -81.65
N LEU A 104 45.62 7.60 -81.65
CA LEU A 104 46.35 7.09 -80.50
C LEU A 104 46.41 8.11 -79.34
N LEU A 105 46.46 9.41 -79.62
CA LEU A 105 46.37 10.47 -78.60
C LEU A 105 44.96 10.55 -77.98
N ASP A 106 43.91 10.45 -78.78
CA ASP A 106 42.51 10.42 -78.31
C ASP A 106 42.27 9.17 -77.44
N MET A 107 42.74 8.00 -77.90
CA MET A 107 42.60 6.75 -77.17
C MET A 107 43.44 6.74 -75.88
N LYS A 108 44.66 7.30 -75.90
CA LYS A 108 45.46 7.56 -74.68
C LYS A 108 44.67 8.43 -73.70
N HIS A 109 44.10 9.54 -74.15
CA HIS A 109 43.37 10.46 -73.27
C HIS A 109 42.11 9.82 -72.67
N SER A 110 41.39 9.00 -73.46
CA SER A 110 40.26 8.20 -72.99
C SER A 110 40.67 7.19 -71.89
N LEU A 111 41.77 6.44 -72.11
CA LEU A 111 42.32 5.50 -71.13
C LEU A 111 42.84 6.21 -69.87
N GLU A 112 43.49 7.37 -70.00
CA GLU A 112 43.92 8.20 -68.87
C GLU A 112 42.72 8.65 -68.03
N LYS A 113 41.63 9.09 -68.68
CA LYS A 113 40.38 9.46 -68.01
C LYS A 113 39.75 8.26 -67.29
N GLN A 114 39.63 7.10 -67.93
CA GLN A 114 39.14 5.87 -67.29
C GLN A 114 40.00 5.47 -66.09
N ASN A 115 41.33 5.62 -66.16
CA ASN A 115 42.22 5.31 -65.05
C ASN A 115 42.09 6.32 -63.90
N GLN A 116 41.74 7.57 -64.16
CA GLN A 116 41.40 8.55 -63.12
C GLN A 116 40.04 8.24 -62.47
N GLU A 117 39.05 7.81 -63.26
CA GLU A 117 37.72 7.43 -62.76
C GLU A 117 37.82 6.21 -61.82
N LEU A 118 38.45 5.12 -62.26
CA LEU A 118 38.70 3.91 -61.46
C LEU A 118 39.48 4.18 -60.16
N ARG A 119 40.37 5.19 -60.15
CA ARG A 119 41.08 5.62 -58.93
C ARG A 119 40.16 6.37 -57.96
N ARG A 120 39.21 7.16 -58.47
CA ARG A 120 38.22 7.87 -57.65
C ARG A 120 37.20 6.89 -57.08
N GLU A 121 36.66 5.99 -57.91
CA GLU A 121 35.79 4.89 -57.48
C GLU A 121 36.47 4.06 -56.38
N ARG A 122 37.74 3.67 -56.58
CA ARG A 122 38.47 2.93 -55.54
C ARG A 122 38.61 3.75 -54.25
N GLN A 123 38.97 5.03 -54.32
CA GLN A 123 39.03 5.92 -53.15
C GLN A 123 37.68 6.07 -52.43
N GLU A 124 36.57 6.09 -53.17
CA GLU A 124 35.22 6.11 -52.60
C GLU A 124 34.91 4.78 -51.89
N THR A 125 35.21 3.63 -52.50
CA THR A 125 35.06 2.32 -51.83
C THR A 125 36.01 2.12 -50.65
N ASP A 126 37.24 2.65 -50.70
CA ASP A 126 38.19 2.68 -49.59
C ASP A 126 37.59 3.48 -48.41
N GLY A 127 36.88 4.58 -48.71
CA GLY A 127 36.16 5.41 -47.73
C GLY A 127 34.94 4.70 -47.13
N GLN A 128 34.05 4.15 -47.97
CA GLN A 128 32.88 3.38 -47.54
C GLN A 128 33.29 2.17 -46.66
N LEU A 129 34.37 1.46 -47.04
CA LEU A 129 34.91 0.35 -46.25
C LEU A 129 35.48 0.80 -44.90
N LYS A 130 35.96 2.05 -44.77
CA LYS A 130 36.33 2.60 -43.47
C LYS A 130 35.09 2.92 -42.65
N GLU A 131 34.10 3.62 -43.22
CA GLU A 131 32.87 3.97 -42.49
C GLU A 131 32.15 2.73 -41.95
N MET A 132 32.03 1.66 -42.74
CA MET A 132 31.45 0.39 -42.30
C MET A 132 32.24 -0.31 -41.18
N LYS A 133 33.55 -0.04 -41.03
CA LYS A 133 34.36 -0.53 -39.89
C LYS A 133 34.15 0.34 -38.66
N ASP A 134 34.20 1.65 -38.81
CA ASP A 134 33.96 2.61 -37.73
C ASP A 134 32.54 2.38 -37.12
N GLN A 135 31.53 2.09 -37.96
CA GLN A 135 30.18 1.66 -37.54
C GLN A 135 30.18 0.31 -36.80
N LEU A 136 30.90 -0.70 -37.32
CA LEU A 136 30.99 -2.02 -36.70
C LEU A 136 31.69 -1.98 -35.32
N GLU A 137 32.71 -1.14 -35.15
CA GLU A 137 33.37 -0.93 -33.86
C GLU A 137 32.43 -0.25 -32.84
N ALA A 138 31.60 0.70 -33.27
CA ALA A 138 30.57 1.30 -32.43
C ALA A 138 29.51 0.28 -31.99
N GLU A 139 29.01 -0.57 -32.89
CA GLU A 139 28.06 -1.64 -32.56
C GLU A 139 28.66 -2.70 -31.61
N GLN A 140 29.95 -3.01 -31.74
CA GLN A 140 30.65 -3.87 -30.78
C GLN A 140 30.79 -3.23 -29.40
N TYR A 141 31.00 -1.91 -29.34
CA TYR A 141 31.02 -1.15 -28.08
C TYR A 141 29.64 -1.15 -27.40
N PHE A 142 28.56 -0.81 -28.11
CA PHE A 142 27.20 -0.89 -27.58
C PHE A 142 26.82 -2.32 -27.14
N THR A 143 27.17 -3.34 -27.94
CA THR A 143 27.01 -4.76 -27.58
C THR A 143 27.70 -5.10 -26.26
N THR A 144 28.87 -4.51 -25.98
CA THR A 144 29.65 -4.74 -24.76
C THR A 144 29.07 -4.01 -23.55
N LEU A 145 28.53 -2.80 -23.75
CA LEU A 145 27.75 -2.07 -22.74
C LEU A 145 26.47 -2.84 -22.36
N TYR A 146 25.66 -3.26 -23.33
CA TYR A 146 24.43 -4.01 -23.04
C TYR A 146 24.69 -5.35 -22.33
N LYS A 147 25.76 -6.08 -22.70
CA LYS A 147 26.18 -7.30 -21.98
C LYS A 147 26.59 -7.01 -20.54
N THR A 148 27.18 -5.84 -20.27
CA THR A 148 27.59 -5.40 -18.94
C THR A 148 26.38 -5.02 -18.09
N GLN A 149 25.46 -4.21 -18.64
CA GLN A 149 24.20 -3.86 -17.98
C GLN A 149 23.32 -5.09 -17.68
N ILE A 150 23.27 -6.08 -18.57
CA ILE A 150 22.56 -7.35 -18.34
C ILE A 150 23.18 -8.16 -17.19
N ARG A 151 24.52 -8.13 -17.04
CA ARG A 151 25.21 -8.76 -15.92
C ARG A 151 24.89 -8.04 -14.61
N GLU A 152 25.02 -6.71 -14.58
CA GLU A 152 24.76 -5.88 -13.39
C GLU A 152 23.32 -6.03 -12.90
N LEU A 153 22.33 -5.93 -13.81
CA LEU A 153 20.91 -6.15 -13.47
C LEU A 153 20.61 -7.57 -12.99
N LYS A 154 21.39 -8.57 -13.44
CA LYS A 154 21.28 -9.94 -12.94
C LYS A 154 21.89 -10.08 -11.55
N GLU A 155 23.06 -9.49 -11.32
CA GLU A 155 23.74 -9.48 -10.02
C GLU A 155 22.86 -8.76 -8.97
N GLU A 156 22.25 -7.62 -9.28
CA GLU A 156 21.22 -6.99 -8.44
C GLU A 156 20.01 -7.91 -8.17
N CYS A 157 19.59 -8.70 -9.16
CA CYS A 157 18.45 -9.61 -9.02
C CYS A 157 18.79 -10.78 -8.08
N ASP A 158 19.97 -11.37 -8.24
CA ASP A 158 20.47 -12.44 -7.39
C ASP A 158 20.72 -11.94 -5.95
N GLU A 159 21.18 -10.69 -5.76
CA GLU A 159 21.28 -10.04 -4.44
C GLU A 159 19.90 -9.76 -3.81
N ARG A 160 18.93 -9.20 -4.54
CA ARG A 160 17.55 -9.02 -4.03
C ARG A 160 16.92 -10.36 -3.66
N ASN A 161 17.15 -11.40 -4.45
CA ASN A 161 16.68 -12.77 -4.15
C ASN A 161 17.34 -13.36 -2.90
N LYS A 162 18.59 -13.00 -2.61
CA LYS A 162 19.25 -13.37 -1.35
C LYS A 162 18.64 -12.63 -0.16
N LEU A 163 18.54 -11.30 -0.24
CA LEU A 163 17.92 -10.49 0.82
C LEU A 163 16.49 -10.91 1.12
N TYR A 164 15.71 -11.29 0.11
CA TYR A 164 14.36 -11.82 0.29
C TYR A 164 14.34 -13.14 1.09
N LYS A 165 15.30 -14.06 0.85
CA LYS A 165 15.44 -15.30 1.64
C LYS A 165 15.88 -15.00 3.08
N ASP A 166 16.85 -14.09 3.26
CA ASP A 166 17.34 -13.68 4.58
C ASP A 166 16.21 -13.03 5.42
N ILE A 167 15.27 -12.33 4.77
CA ILE A 167 14.06 -11.75 5.39
C ILE A 167 13.02 -12.83 5.71
N LEU A 168 12.78 -13.80 4.81
CA LEU A 168 11.88 -14.92 5.06
C LEU A 168 12.34 -15.77 6.26
N GLN A 169 13.64 -16.07 6.35
CA GLN A 169 14.19 -16.83 7.49
C GLN A 169 13.95 -16.09 8.81
N ARG A 170 14.19 -14.77 8.88
CA ARG A 170 13.91 -13.98 10.09
C ARG A 170 12.42 -13.91 10.45
N LEU A 171 11.54 -13.95 9.45
CA LEU A 171 10.09 -14.03 9.70
C LEU A 171 9.68 -15.39 10.28
N GLU A 172 10.35 -16.47 9.88
CA GLU A 172 10.18 -17.81 10.45
C GLU A 172 10.73 -17.87 11.89
N GLU A 173 11.93 -17.33 12.13
CA GLU A 173 12.54 -17.19 13.47
C GLU A 173 11.61 -16.40 14.44
N TYR A 174 11.09 -15.23 14.02
CA TYR A 174 10.14 -14.46 14.85
C TYR A 174 8.78 -15.14 15.03
N GLN A 175 8.34 -15.99 14.09
CA GLN A 175 7.13 -16.80 14.23
C GLN A 175 7.32 -17.88 15.32
N GLU A 176 8.46 -18.58 15.31
CA GLU A 176 8.82 -19.55 16.35
C GLU A 176 8.97 -18.91 17.74
N GLU A 177 9.63 -17.74 17.84
CA GLU A 177 9.73 -16.98 19.09
C GLU A 177 8.34 -16.60 19.64
N ARG A 178 7.45 -16.08 18.77
CA ARG A 178 6.08 -15.71 19.18
C ARG A 178 5.30 -16.92 19.68
N ASP A 179 5.38 -18.04 18.99
CA ASP A 179 4.58 -19.23 19.33
C ASP A 179 5.15 -19.95 20.58
N SER A 180 6.46 -19.88 20.81
CA SER A 180 7.10 -20.22 22.08
C SER A 180 6.62 -19.33 23.24
N LEU A 181 6.57 -18.02 23.05
CA LEU A 181 6.06 -17.07 24.05
C LEU A 181 4.55 -17.27 24.32
N ALA A 182 3.76 -17.58 23.29
CA ALA A 182 2.34 -17.90 23.44
C ALA A 182 2.13 -19.20 24.25
N ALA A 183 2.94 -20.23 24.02
CA ALA A 183 2.92 -21.46 24.80
C ALA A 183 3.30 -21.20 26.27
N GLN A 184 4.36 -20.42 26.53
CA GLN A 184 4.77 -20.02 27.88
C GLN A 184 3.67 -19.22 28.60
N LEU A 185 3.00 -18.30 27.91
CA LEU A 185 1.86 -17.56 28.45
C LEU A 185 0.68 -18.48 28.79
N GLY A 186 0.36 -19.46 27.93
CA GLY A 186 -0.68 -20.46 28.21
C GLY A 186 -0.38 -21.32 29.44
N VAL A 187 0.88 -21.73 29.64
CA VAL A 187 1.33 -22.44 30.85
C VAL A 187 1.23 -21.53 32.09
N SER A 188 1.57 -20.25 31.96
CA SER A 188 1.45 -19.27 33.06
C SER A 188 -0.02 -19.04 33.46
N LEU A 189 -0.91 -18.87 32.49
CA LEU A 189 -2.35 -18.69 32.71
C LEU A 189 -2.99 -19.89 33.40
N THR A 190 -2.77 -21.10 32.87
CA THR A 190 -3.31 -22.34 33.48
C THR A 190 -2.78 -22.58 34.89
N LYS A 191 -1.54 -22.15 35.18
CA LYS A 191 -1.01 -22.13 36.55
C LYS A 191 -1.76 -21.14 37.44
N VAL A 192 -1.98 -19.89 37.00
CA VAL A 192 -2.74 -18.87 37.75
C VAL A 192 -4.17 -19.33 38.03
N ASP A 193 -4.86 -19.91 37.05
CA ASP A 193 -6.20 -20.47 37.22
C ASP A 193 -6.22 -21.59 38.27
N SER A 194 -5.22 -22.49 38.24
CA SER A 194 -5.10 -23.57 39.23
C SER A 194 -4.81 -23.06 40.65
N GLU A 195 -4.02 -21.99 40.79
CA GLU A 195 -3.74 -21.36 42.07
C GLU A 195 -4.97 -20.62 42.61
N GLN A 196 -5.72 -19.93 41.74
CA GLN A 196 -6.94 -19.22 42.14
C GLN A 196 -8.05 -20.20 42.54
N LEU A 197 -8.16 -21.36 41.87
CA LEU A 197 -9.04 -22.45 42.31
C LEU A 197 -8.61 -23.00 43.68
N ALA A 198 -7.32 -23.28 43.88
CA ALA A 198 -6.80 -23.76 45.17
C ALA A 198 -7.03 -22.75 46.31
N ARG A 199 -6.85 -21.45 46.04
CA ARG A 199 -7.17 -20.34 46.95
C ARG A 199 -8.64 -20.32 47.31
N SER A 200 -9.55 -20.37 46.33
CA SER A 200 -10.99 -20.37 46.56
C SER A 200 -11.46 -21.58 47.40
N ILE A 201 -10.89 -22.77 47.15
CA ILE A 201 -11.16 -23.97 47.97
C ILE A 201 -10.69 -23.75 49.42
N ALA A 202 -9.48 -23.22 49.62
CA ALA A 202 -8.95 -22.95 50.96
C ALA A 202 -9.77 -21.90 51.72
N GLU A 203 -10.23 -20.84 51.04
CA GLU A 203 -11.13 -19.81 51.58
C GLU A 203 -12.49 -20.40 52.01
N GLU A 204 -13.07 -21.31 51.22
CA GLU A 204 -14.30 -22.01 51.61
C GLU A 204 -14.08 -22.91 52.83
N GLN A 205 -13.01 -23.70 52.87
CA GLN A 205 -12.69 -24.54 54.03
C GLN A 205 -12.49 -23.70 55.30
N TYR A 206 -11.75 -22.59 55.20
CA TYR A 206 -11.58 -21.66 56.33
C TYR A 206 -12.91 -21.04 56.78
N SER A 207 -13.76 -20.62 55.84
CA SER A 207 -15.11 -20.11 56.12
C SER A 207 -15.98 -21.16 56.83
N ASN A 208 -15.83 -22.44 56.53
CA ASN A 208 -16.58 -23.52 57.17
C ASN A 208 -16.04 -23.84 58.57
N LEU A 209 -14.72 -23.87 58.75
CA LEU A 209 -14.08 -24.03 60.07
C LEU A 209 -14.41 -22.88 61.02
N GLU A 210 -14.46 -21.63 60.55
CA GLU A 210 -14.83 -20.48 61.38
C GLU A 210 -16.32 -20.52 61.78
N LYS A 211 -17.22 -21.00 60.91
CA LYS A 211 -18.62 -21.29 61.29
C LYS A 211 -18.71 -22.38 62.35
N GLU A 212 -17.96 -23.47 62.21
CA GLU A 212 -17.91 -24.54 63.21
C GLU A 212 -17.39 -24.04 64.55
N LYS A 213 -16.30 -23.27 64.56
CA LYS A 213 -15.76 -22.60 65.74
C LYS A 213 -16.81 -21.70 66.41
N ILE A 214 -17.55 -20.88 65.66
CA ILE A 214 -18.62 -20.03 66.21
C ILE A 214 -19.74 -20.90 66.82
N MET A 215 -20.15 -22.00 66.18
CA MET A 215 -21.12 -22.92 66.75
C MET A 215 -20.62 -23.57 68.05
N LYS A 216 -19.36 -24.02 68.11
CA LYS A 216 -18.77 -24.61 69.32
C LYS A 216 -18.56 -23.59 70.43
N GLU A 217 -18.20 -22.36 70.11
CA GLU A 217 -18.18 -21.27 71.08
C GLU A 217 -19.56 -21.00 71.68
N LEU A 218 -20.64 -21.10 70.90
CA LEU A 218 -22.02 -20.93 71.40
C LEU A 218 -22.46 -22.13 72.25
N GLU A 219 -22.24 -23.37 71.80
CA GLU A 219 -22.49 -24.59 72.60
C GLU A 219 -21.80 -24.52 73.98
N ILE A 220 -20.54 -24.07 74.02
CA ILE A 220 -19.77 -23.91 75.26
C ILE A 220 -20.31 -22.75 76.12
N LYS A 221 -20.70 -21.62 75.51
CA LYS A 221 -21.30 -20.48 76.24
C LYS A 221 -22.64 -20.86 76.89
N ASP A 222 -23.49 -21.61 76.19
CA ASP A 222 -24.77 -22.10 76.68
C ASP A 222 -24.59 -23.15 77.80
N MET A 223 -23.68 -24.12 77.61
CA MET A 223 -23.33 -25.09 78.66
C MET A 223 -22.78 -24.40 79.92
N MET A 224 -21.92 -23.38 79.77
CA MET A 224 -21.45 -22.58 80.91
C MET A 224 -22.56 -21.75 81.55
N ALA A 225 -23.56 -21.29 80.80
CA ALA A 225 -24.72 -20.59 81.34
C ALA A 225 -25.61 -21.55 82.17
N GLN A 226 -25.91 -22.73 81.63
CA GLN A 226 -26.65 -23.79 82.32
C GLN A 226 -25.95 -24.22 83.61
N ASN A 227 -24.64 -24.52 83.56
CA ASN A 227 -23.86 -24.90 84.74
C ASN A 227 -23.83 -23.80 85.82
N ARG A 228 -23.80 -22.51 85.43
CA ARG A 228 -23.88 -21.39 86.39
C ARG A 228 -25.27 -21.24 87.00
N GLN A 229 -26.34 -21.42 86.22
CA GLN A 229 -27.70 -21.43 86.77
C GLN A 229 -27.89 -22.58 87.74
N GLU A 230 -27.49 -23.80 87.37
CA GLU A 230 -27.53 -24.97 88.25
C GLU A 230 -26.74 -24.79 89.55
N LEU A 231 -25.59 -24.10 89.51
CA LEU A 231 -24.83 -23.76 90.71
C LEU A 231 -25.59 -22.76 91.58
N GLY A 232 -26.14 -21.69 90.99
CA GLY A 232 -26.97 -20.71 91.73
C GLY A 232 -28.23 -21.33 92.35
N ASP A 233 -28.89 -22.26 91.64
CA ASP A 233 -30.06 -22.99 92.16
C ASP A 233 -29.68 -23.92 93.32
N LYS A 234 -28.50 -24.56 93.25
CA LYS A 234 -27.94 -25.38 94.34
C LYS A 234 -27.50 -24.52 95.53
N GLU A 235 -26.87 -23.38 95.30
CA GLU A 235 -26.50 -22.40 96.33
C GLU A 235 -27.74 -21.83 97.05
N ALA A 236 -28.79 -21.47 96.31
CA ALA A 236 -30.07 -21.05 96.89
C ALA A 236 -30.72 -22.18 97.71
N THR A 237 -30.67 -23.42 97.23
CA THR A 237 -31.17 -24.60 97.97
C THR A 237 -30.36 -24.84 99.24
N ILE A 238 -29.04 -24.69 99.20
CA ILE A 238 -28.15 -24.76 100.36
C ILE A 238 -28.51 -23.64 101.36
N GLY A 239 -28.70 -22.40 100.90
CA GLY A 239 -29.11 -21.27 101.75
C GLY A 239 -30.41 -21.54 102.51
N LEU A 240 -31.43 -22.07 101.84
CA LEU A 240 -32.70 -22.47 102.46
C LEU A 240 -32.54 -23.62 103.48
N LEU A 241 -31.67 -24.59 103.18
CA LEU A 241 -31.36 -25.69 104.11
C LEU A 241 -30.56 -25.21 105.32
N GLU A 242 -29.63 -24.27 105.14
CA GLU A 242 -28.91 -23.64 106.24
C GLU A 242 -29.83 -22.77 107.10
N GLU A 243 -30.74 -22.00 106.51
CA GLU A 243 -31.74 -21.22 107.25
C GLU A 243 -32.67 -22.12 108.06
N SER A 244 -33.18 -23.20 107.45
CA SER A 244 -33.95 -24.24 108.15
C SER A 244 -33.16 -24.91 109.29
N ASN A 245 -31.87 -25.17 109.08
CA ASN A 245 -30.99 -25.73 110.12
C ASN A 245 -30.72 -24.72 111.25
N ARG A 246 -30.56 -23.43 110.94
CA ARG A 246 -30.46 -22.34 111.92
C ARG A 246 -31.73 -22.23 112.76
N THR A 247 -32.92 -22.24 112.14
CA THR A 247 -34.20 -22.21 112.88
C THR A 247 -34.38 -23.45 113.74
N LEU A 248 -34.12 -24.66 113.21
CA LEU A 248 -34.18 -25.89 114.00
C LEU A 248 -33.18 -25.91 115.16
N THR A 249 -32.00 -25.31 115.00
CA THR A 249 -31.02 -25.15 116.09
C THR A 249 -31.54 -24.22 117.19
N VAL A 250 -32.20 -23.11 116.81
CA VAL A 250 -32.85 -22.19 117.76
C VAL A 250 -34.03 -22.87 118.46
N ASP A 251 -34.87 -23.61 117.72
CA ASP A 251 -36.01 -24.34 118.30
C ASP A 251 -35.56 -25.44 119.27
N VAL A 252 -34.47 -26.17 118.95
CA VAL A 252 -33.87 -27.15 119.87
C VAL A 252 -33.30 -26.48 121.12
N ALA A 253 -32.70 -25.29 121.01
CA ALA A 253 -32.24 -24.51 122.17
C ALA A 253 -33.42 -24.02 123.03
N ASN A 254 -34.51 -23.55 122.41
CA ASN A 254 -35.74 -23.14 123.11
C ASN A 254 -36.36 -24.33 123.86
N LEU A 255 -36.54 -25.47 123.19
CA LEU A 255 -37.05 -26.71 123.80
C LEU A 255 -36.13 -27.25 124.91
N ALA A 256 -34.83 -27.04 124.82
CA ALA A 256 -33.90 -27.37 125.91
C ALA A 256 -34.09 -26.47 127.13
N ASN A 257 -34.29 -25.16 126.92
CA ASN A 257 -34.58 -24.19 127.99
C ASN A 257 -35.94 -24.48 128.64
N GLU A 258 -37.00 -24.69 127.85
CA GLU A 258 -38.34 -25.08 128.34
C GLU A 258 -38.28 -26.37 129.16
N LYS A 259 -37.51 -27.37 128.69
CA LYS A 259 -37.29 -28.62 129.43
C LYS A 259 -36.54 -28.39 130.74
N GLU A 260 -35.55 -27.51 130.77
CA GLU A 260 -34.84 -27.16 132.01
C GLU A 260 -35.76 -26.41 132.99
N GLU A 261 -36.57 -25.47 132.51
CA GLU A 261 -37.56 -24.76 133.32
C GLU A 261 -38.61 -25.72 133.89
N LEU A 262 -39.20 -26.60 133.06
CA LEU A 262 -40.12 -27.66 133.52
C LEU A 262 -39.47 -28.64 134.49
N ASN A 263 -38.17 -28.94 134.33
CA ASN A 263 -37.43 -29.80 135.26
C ASN A 263 -37.13 -29.08 136.59
N ASN A 264 -36.91 -27.77 136.56
CA ASN A 264 -36.78 -26.94 137.76
C ASN A 264 -38.13 -26.81 138.48
N GLN A 265 -39.24 -26.56 137.76
CA GLN A 265 -40.60 -26.60 138.31
C GLN A 265 -40.95 -27.98 138.89
N LEU A 266 -40.58 -29.08 138.23
CA LEU A 266 -40.75 -30.44 138.74
C LEU A 266 -39.95 -30.67 140.02
N LYS A 267 -38.71 -30.18 140.09
CA LYS A 267 -37.83 -30.26 141.25
C LYS A 267 -38.35 -29.40 142.42
N GLU A 268 -38.89 -28.22 142.14
CA GLU A 268 -39.55 -27.36 143.12
C GLU A 268 -40.82 -28.03 143.64
N MET A 269 -41.68 -28.57 142.77
CA MET A 269 -42.85 -29.37 143.15
C MET A 269 -42.47 -30.63 143.95
N GLN A 270 -41.31 -31.25 143.67
CA GLN A 270 -40.78 -32.34 144.49
C GLN A 270 -40.29 -31.86 145.87
N GLN A 271 -39.66 -30.69 145.96
CA GLN A 271 -39.32 -30.07 147.24
C GLN A 271 -40.57 -29.66 148.03
N GLN A 272 -41.57 -29.07 147.39
CA GLN A 272 -42.86 -28.76 148.01
C GLN A 272 -43.57 -30.04 148.47
N LEU A 273 -43.54 -31.13 147.70
CA LEU A 273 -44.04 -32.45 148.12
C LEU A 273 -43.21 -33.07 149.25
N GLN A 274 -41.91 -32.81 149.33
CA GLN A 274 -41.08 -33.29 150.44
C GLN A 274 -41.34 -32.49 151.72
N MET A 275 -41.39 -31.16 151.63
CA MET A 275 -41.80 -30.27 152.72
C MET A 275 -43.21 -30.63 153.20
N ALA A 276 -44.18 -30.78 152.29
CA ALA A 276 -45.53 -31.21 152.60
C ALA A 276 -45.57 -32.63 153.21
N ARG A 277 -44.63 -33.53 152.88
CA ARG A 277 -44.48 -34.85 153.55
C ARG A 277 -43.79 -34.76 154.91
N GLU A 278 -42.97 -33.75 155.16
CA GLU A 278 -42.33 -33.51 156.45
C GLU A 278 -43.31 -32.81 157.41
N GLU A 279 -44.10 -31.87 156.89
CA GLU A 279 -45.33 -31.37 157.48
C GLU A 279 -46.36 -32.49 157.66
N GLU A 280 -46.53 -33.43 156.72
CA GLU A 280 -47.42 -34.59 156.88
C GLU A 280 -46.91 -35.54 157.96
N ARG A 281 -45.58 -35.70 158.14
CA ARG A 281 -45.01 -36.48 159.27
C ARG A 281 -45.22 -35.75 160.59
N HIS A 282 -45.05 -34.42 160.63
CA HIS A 282 -45.37 -33.62 161.80
C HIS A 282 -46.87 -33.68 162.13
N MET A 283 -47.72 -33.53 161.12
CA MET A 283 -49.17 -33.65 161.20
C MET A 283 -49.62 -35.07 161.49
N ASN A 284 -48.88 -36.12 161.10
CA ASN A 284 -49.16 -37.51 161.49
C ASN A 284 -48.67 -37.83 162.90
N SER A 285 -47.62 -37.15 163.41
CA SER A 285 -47.25 -37.21 164.83
C SER A 285 -48.29 -36.50 165.71
N VAL A 286 -48.72 -35.31 165.28
CA VAL A 286 -49.82 -34.53 165.90
C VAL A 286 -51.17 -35.23 165.72
N LYS A 287 -51.42 -35.90 164.60
CA LYS A 287 -52.60 -36.75 164.38
C LYS A 287 -52.48 -38.08 165.09
N MET A 288 -51.31 -38.60 165.43
CA MET A 288 -51.17 -39.77 166.33
C MET A 288 -51.46 -39.39 167.79
N SER A 289 -51.05 -38.18 168.25
CA SER A 289 -51.45 -37.69 169.58
C SER A 289 -52.93 -37.31 169.61
N PHE A 290 -53.45 -36.65 168.56
CA PHE A 290 -54.88 -36.40 168.43
C PHE A 290 -55.69 -37.66 168.11
N GLU A 291 -55.17 -38.71 167.48
CA GLU A 291 -55.88 -40.00 167.32
C GLU A 291 -55.84 -40.80 168.61
N LYS A 292 -54.83 -40.66 169.48
CA LYS A 292 -54.97 -41.10 170.88
C LYS A 292 -56.17 -40.45 171.58
N ASN A 293 -56.49 -39.20 171.28
CA ASN A 293 -57.65 -38.48 171.82
C ASN A 293 -58.95 -38.73 171.02
N LEU A 294 -58.84 -38.94 169.71
CA LEU A 294 -59.94 -39.01 168.74
C LEU A 294 -60.36 -40.45 168.44
N GLN A 295 -59.57 -41.46 168.82
CA GLN A 295 -59.95 -42.87 168.85
C GLN A 295 -60.72 -43.23 170.13
N ILE A 296 -60.72 -42.34 171.13
CA ILE A 296 -61.69 -42.33 172.24
C ILE A 296 -63.04 -41.80 171.71
N GLU A 297 -63.04 -40.67 171.00
CA GLU A 297 -64.24 -40.02 170.41
C GLU A 297 -64.86 -40.76 169.21
N LYS A 298 -64.08 -41.22 168.23
CA LYS A 298 -64.59 -41.84 166.98
C LYS A 298 -65.20 -43.23 167.17
N THR A 299 -65.10 -43.81 168.36
CA THR A 299 -65.98 -44.91 168.78
C THR A 299 -67.47 -44.52 168.77
N LEU A 300 -67.81 -43.23 168.63
CA LEU A 300 -69.18 -42.71 168.67
C LEU A 300 -69.77 -42.26 167.30
N LYS A 301 -68.99 -41.92 166.26
CA LYS A 301 -69.42 -41.57 164.86
C LYS A 301 -68.27 -41.75 163.85
N ILE A 302 -68.34 -42.35 162.64
CA ILE A 302 -69.38 -43.05 161.84
C ILE A 302 -70.28 -42.20 160.88
N GLN A 303 -70.29 -42.63 159.58
CA GLN A 303 -71.19 -42.36 158.42
C GLN A 303 -71.13 -41.05 157.56
N ALA A 304 -71.27 -41.24 156.23
CA ALA A 304 -71.53 -40.31 155.08
C ALA A 304 -70.40 -39.38 154.50
N VAL A 305 -70.37 -38.94 153.20
CA VAL A 305 -70.32 -39.64 151.87
C VAL A 305 -70.07 -38.69 150.63
N ASN A 306 -69.11 -39.03 149.72
CA ASN A 306 -68.87 -38.81 148.24
C ASN A 306 -69.39 -37.61 147.34
N LYS A 307 -68.64 -37.19 146.25
CA LYS A 307 -68.93 -37.37 144.74
C LYS A 307 -68.83 -36.20 143.63
N LEU A 308 -67.88 -36.27 142.63
CA LEU A 308 -67.83 -36.03 141.09
C LEU A 308 -67.99 -34.71 140.17
N SER A 309 -67.22 -34.66 139.01
CA SER A 309 -67.40 -34.19 137.53
C SER A 309 -67.41 -32.71 136.92
N GLU A 310 -67.47 -32.36 135.57
CA GLU A 310 -66.54 -32.43 134.32
C GLU A 310 -67.02 -31.81 132.87
N ILE A 311 -66.16 -31.55 131.79
CA ILE A 311 -66.28 -31.59 130.19
C ILE A 311 -66.59 -30.39 129.12
N MET A 312 -66.08 -30.36 127.79
CA MET A 312 -66.63 -29.66 126.48
C MET A 312 -66.13 -29.97 124.93
N ASN A 313 -66.29 -29.10 123.82
CA ASN A 313 -66.36 -29.37 122.25
C ASN A 313 -65.99 -28.16 121.19
N ARG A 314 -65.96 -28.01 119.77
CA ARG A 314 -65.85 -28.60 118.30
C ARG A 314 -65.89 -27.48 117.09
N ARG A 315 -65.86 -27.45 115.66
CA ARG A 315 -65.75 -28.26 114.32
C ARG A 315 -65.19 -27.60 112.89
N GLU A 316 -65.84 -27.64 111.63
CA GLU A 316 -65.33 -27.67 110.13
C GLU A 316 -66.19 -26.93 108.93
N THR A 317 -66.16 -26.82 107.52
CA THR A 317 -65.48 -27.14 106.11
C THR A 317 -66.24 -26.49 104.80
N MET A 318 -66.11 -26.55 103.38
CA MET A 318 -65.12 -26.59 102.16
C MET A 318 -65.73 -26.63 100.60
N ARG A 319 -65.03 -26.26 99.42
CA ARG A 319 -65.18 -26.55 97.85
C ARG A 319 -65.95 -25.63 96.73
N THR A 320 -66.01 -25.68 95.31
CA THR A 320 -65.19 -25.94 93.97
C THR A 320 -65.96 -25.80 92.50
N GLY A 321 -65.39 -25.59 91.23
CA GLY A 321 -66.07 -25.61 89.80
C GLY A 321 -65.31 -25.31 88.36
N HIS A 322 -65.84 -25.55 87.06
CA HIS A 322 -65.16 -25.37 85.63
C HIS A 322 -65.90 -25.62 84.15
N ARG A 323 -65.50 -25.04 82.91
CA ARG A 323 -65.52 -25.52 81.38
C ARG A 323 -65.83 -24.60 80.04
N ARG A 324 -66.09 -25.08 78.72
CA ARG A 324 -65.91 -24.44 77.28
C ARG A 324 -66.67 -25.02 75.95
N ASP A 325 -66.87 -24.32 74.75
CA ASP A 325 -67.14 -24.86 73.29
C ASP A 325 -66.79 -24.03 71.93
N ASP A 326 -67.28 -24.35 70.65
CA ASP A 326 -66.75 -24.00 69.24
C ASP A 326 -67.74 -23.85 67.99
N THR A 327 -67.36 -23.18 66.84
CA THR A 327 -67.79 -23.40 65.38
C THR A 327 -67.46 -22.26 64.34
N LEU A 328 -66.47 -22.39 63.41
CA LEU A 328 -66.27 -21.46 62.24
C LEU A 328 -65.40 -22.01 61.05
N ASP A 329 -65.93 -22.22 59.82
CA ASP A 329 -65.04 -22.42 58.63
C ASP A 329 -65.56 -22.05 57.21
N MET A 330 -66.86 -22.15 56.90
CA MET A 330 -67.35 -22.06 55.50
C MET A 330 -67.04 -20.72 54.77
N ARG A 331 -66.87 -19.61 55.50
CA ARG A 331 -66.66 -18.26 54.95
C ARG A 331 -65.22 -17.94 54.47
N ARG A 332 -64.28 -18.91 54.50
CA ARG A 332 -62.89 -18.68 54.04
C ARG A 332 -62.76 -18.65 52.51
N LYS A 333 -63.35 -19.63 51.80
CA LYS A 333 -62.99 -19.96 50.40
C LYS A 333 -63.41 -18.93 49.35
N GLU A 334 -64.49 -18.18 49.56
CA GLU A 334 -64.90 -17.10 48.61
C GLU A 334 -63.94 -15.90 48.63
N LYS A 335 -63.39 -15.56 49.80
CA LYS A 335 -62.40 -14.48 49.92
C LYS A 335 -61.10 -14.82 49.18
N GLU A 336 -60.76 -16.10 49.13
CA GLU A 336 -59.56 -16.64 48.51
C GLU A 336 -59.59 -16.51 46.98
N ASN A 337 -60.70 -16.84 46.32
CA ASN A 337 -60.84 -16.66 44.87
C ASN A 337 -60.71 -15.17 44.45
N ARG A 338 -61.34 -14.26 45.20
CA ARG A 338 -61.28 -12.82 44.93
C ARG A 338 -59.88 -12.23 45.17
N LYS A 339 -59.11 -12.81 46.09
CA LYS A 339 -57.69 -12.50 46.34
C LYS A 339 -56.81 -12.92 45.15
N LEU A 340 -56.95 -14.17 44.67
CA LEU A 340 -56.21 -14.69 43.52
C LEU A 340 -56.42 -13.86 42.23
N GLN A 341 -57.62 -13.33 42.00
CA GLN A 341 -57.91 -12.45 40.85
C GLN A 341 -57.29 -11.04 40.95
N LEU A 342 -56.95 -10.59 42.16
CA LEU A 342 -56.20 -9.34 42.37
C LEU A 342 -54.70 -9.60 42.24
N GLU A 343 -54.21 -10.71 42.81
CA GLU A 343 -52.82 -11.16 42.69
C GLU A 343 -52.43 -11.33 41.21
N LEU A 344 -53.25 -11.99 40.40
CA LEU A 344 -53.04 -12.15 38.94
C LEU A 344 -52.96 -10.82 38.18
N ARG A 345 -53.65 -9.76 38.62
CA ARG A 345 -53.52 -8.42 38.01
C ARG A 345 -52.23 -7.74 38.45
N SER A 346 -51.91 -7.80 39.75
CA SER A 346 -50.64 -7.27 40.26
C SER A 346 -49.43 -7.95 39.60
N GLU A 347 -49.52 -9.25 39.26
CA GLU A 347 -48.44 -9.97 38.60
C GLU A 347 -48.27 -9.53 37.13
N LYS A 348 -49.36 -9.23 36.43
CA LYS A 348 -49.29 -8.65 35.08
C LYS A 348 -48.71 -7.24 35.09
N GLU A 349 -49.03 -6.43 36.10
CA GLU A 349 -48.47 -5.09 36.29
C GLU A 349 -46.98 -5.14 36.63
N LYS A 350 -46.55 -6.07 37.51
CA LYS A 350 -45.12 -6.36 37.76
C LYS A 350 -44.41 -6.77 36.48
N LEU A 351 -44.93 -7.76 35.74
CA LEU A 351 -44.31 -8.23 34.49
C LEU A 351 -44.17 -7.10 33.46
N ASN A 352 -45.21 -6.26 33.28
CA ASN A 352 -45.13 -5.08 32.41
C ASN A 352 -44.07 -4.08 32.88
N SER A 353 -43.96 -3.81 34.19
CA SER A 353 -42.93 -2.92 34.74
C SER A 353 -41.51 -3.48 34.55
N THR A 354 -41.35 -4.81 34.65
CA THR A 354 -40.09 -5.52 34.36
C THR A 354 -39.73 -5.47 32.88
N ILE A 355 -40.70 -5.61 31.97
CA ILE A 355 -40.49 -5.45 30.52
C ILE A 355 -40.04 -4.01 30.20
N ILE A 356 -40.69 -3.00 30.78
CA ILE A 356 -40.29 -1.59 30.60
C ILE A 356 -38.89 -1.32 31.17
N LYS A 357 -38.54 -1.95 32.31
CA LYS A 357 -37.19 -1.88 32.89
C LYS A 357 -36.15 -2.48 31.95
N TYR A 358 -36.36 -3.70 31.45
CA TYR A 358 -35.42 -4.33 30.52
C TYR A 358 -35.33 -3.60 29.18
N GLN A 359 -36.43 -3.04 28.66
CA GLN A 359 -36.37 -2.22 27.45
C GLN A 359 -35.55 -0.93 27.67
N ARG A 360 -35.64 -0.31 28.84
CA ARG A 360 -34.76 0.82 29.19
C ARG A 360 -33.30 0.37 29.30
N GLU A 361 -33.03 -0.73 30.01
CA GLU A 361 -31.67 -1.25 30.16
C GLU A 361 -31.04 -1.64 28.80
N ILE A 362 -31.83 -2.12 27.83
CA ILE A 362 -31.38 -2.34 26.45
C ILE A 362 -31.03 -1.02 25.76
N ASN A 363 -31.88 0.01 25.87
CA ASN A 363 -31.61 1.32 25.27
C ASN A 363 -30.38 2.00 25.91
N ASP A 364 -30.25 1.91 27.23
CA ASP A 364 -29.12 2.47 28.00
C ASP A 364 -27.81 1.75 27.61
N MET A 365 -27.83 0.42 27.45
CA MET A 365 -26.69 -0.36 26.93
C MET A 365 -26.36 0.01 25.48
N GLN A 366 -27.36 0.28 24.62
CA GLN A 366 -27.12 0.73 23.25
C GLN A 366 -26.43 2.10 23.20
N ALA A 367 -26.81 3.03 24.08
CA ALA A 367 -26.14 4.32 24.22
C ALA A 367 -24.68 4.18 24.70
N VAL A 368 -24.43 3.36 25.73
CA VAL A 368 -23.06 3.07 26.19
C VAL A 368 -22.20 2.43 25.10
N LEU A 369 -22.78 1.56 24.26
CA LEU A 369 -22.08 0.95 23.13
C LEU A 369 -21.76 1.96 22.01
N SER A 370 -22.63 2.95 21.74
CA SER A 370 -22.29 4.04 20.81
C SER A 370 -21.20 4.95 21.37
N ASP A 371 -21.27 5.30 22.66
CA ASP A 371 -20.30 6.17 23.32
C ASP A 371 -18.91 5.50 23.37
N GLU A 372 -18.84 4.21 23.74
CA GLU A 372 -17.59 3.43 23.65
C GLU A 372 -17.06 3.33 22.21
N SER A 373 -17.95 3.21 21.21
CA SER A 373 -17.54 3.13 19.81
C SER A 373 -16.94 4.45 19.32
N GLN A 374 -17.53 5.60 19.71
CA GLN A 374 -16.97 6.92 19.43
C GLN A 374 -15.62 7.09 20.13
N VAL A 375 -15.52 6.83 21.44
CA VAL A 375 -14.27 6.96 22.20
C VAL A 375 -13.17 6.07 21.62
N ARG A 376 -13.51 4.85 21.17
CA ARG A 376 -12.57 3.95 20.49
C ARG A 376 -12.07 4.50 19.16
N MET A 377 -12.94 5.12 18.35
CA MET A 377 -12.57 5.78 17.10
C MET A 377 -11.66 6.99 17.36
N GLU A 378 -11.99 7.83 18.34
CA GLU A 378 -11.18 9.01 18.68
C GLU A 378 -9.80 8.62 19.24
N LEU A 379 -9.72 7.57 20.06
CA LEU A 379 -8.44 7.01 20.51
C LEU A 379 -7.62 6.43 19.35
N GLN A 380 -8.23 5.75 18.37
CA GLN A 380 -7.51 5.28 17.18
C GLN A 380 -6.96 6.45 16.35
N MET A 381 -7.76 7.51 16.15
CA MET A 381 -7.33 8.71 15.43
C MET A 381 -6.17 9.44 16.16
N ALA A 382 -6.16 9.44 17.49
CA ALA A 382 -5.05 9.97 18.29
C ALA A 382 -3.79 9.08 18.24
N LEU A 383 -3.95 7.75 18.21
CA LEU A 383 -2.84 6.81 18.02
C LEU A 383 -2.19 6.96 16.64
N ASP A 384 -2.98 7.00 15.56
CA ASP A 384 -2.49 7.23 14.19
C ASP A 384 -1.71 8.57 14.08
N SER A 385 -2.10 9.59 14.86
CA SER A 385 -1.38 10.86 14.98
C SER A 385 -0.05 10.69 15.74
N LYS A 386 -0.04 10.01 16.90
CA LYS A 386 1.19 9.77 17.67
C LYS A 386 2.18 8.84 16.98
N ASP A 387 1.72 7.88 16.16
CA ASP A 387 2.61 7.09 15.30
C ASP A 387 3.32 7.96 14.25
N SER A 388 2.67 9.01 13.72
CA SER A 388 3.33 9.97 12.82
C SER A 388 4.33 10.89 13.54
N ASP A 389 4.09 11.22 14.80
CA ASP A 389 5.05 11.98 15.63
C ASP A 389 6.26 11.09 16.00
N ILE A 390 6.05 9.81 16.32
CA ILE A 390 7.11 8.82 16.56
C ILE A 390 7.95 8.60 15.28
N GLU A 391 7.32 8.55 14.11
CA GLU A 391 8.03 8.49 12.84
C GLU A 391 8.88 9.76 12.60
N GLN A 392 8.33 10.95 12.83
CA GLN A 392 9.07 12.21 12.72
C GLN A 392 10.31 12.22 13.64
N LEU A 393 10.16 11.80 14.90
CA LEU A 393 11.26 11.73 15.87
C LEU A 393 12.32 10.69 15.45
N ARG A 394 11.91 9.55 14.88
CA ARG A 394 12.85 8.57 14.29
C ARG A 394 13.62 9.16 13.12
N CYS A 395 12.95 9.82 12.18
CA CYS A 395 13.61 10.48 11.04
C CYS A 395 14.60 11.58 11.50
N GLN A 396 14.23 12.39 12.49
CA GLN A 396 15.12 13.39 13.08
C GLN A 396 16.34 12.75 13.79
N LEU A 397 16.14 11.67 14.53
CA LEU A 397 17.23 10.93 15.16
C LEU A 397 18.18 10.32 14.11
N THR A 398 17.64 9.80 12.99
CA THR A 398 18.44 9.30 11.87
C THR A 398 19.24 10.40 11.19
N SER A 399 18.67 11.58 10.90
CA SER A 399 19.43 12.67 10.25
C SER A 399 20.55 13.20 11.15
N VAL A 400 20.29 13.38 12.45
CA VAL A 400 21.32 13.76 13.43
C VAL A 400 22.38 12.67 13.57
N SER A 401 21.99 11.39 13.57
CA SER A 401 22.94 10.27 13.62
C SER A 401 23.85 10.20 12.41
N ILE A 402 23.38 10.54 11.21
CA ILE A 402 24.20 10.60 9.99
C ILE A 402 25.20 11.75 10.11
N HIS A 403 24.73 12.97 10.41
CA HIS A 403 25.60 14.15 10.54
C HIS A 403 26.64 14.02 11.66
N SER A 404 26.40 13.16 12.66
CA SER A 404 27.37 12.85 13.72
C SER A 404 28.54 11.96 13.30
N MET A 405 28.50 11.31 12.12
CA MET A 405 29.56 10.39 11.67
C MET A 405 30.54 11.00 10.65
N ASP A 406 30.11 11.99 9.88
CA ASP A 406 30.89 12.55 8.76
C ASP A 406 31.88 13.68 9.16
N SER A 407 32.12 13.89 10.45
CA SER A 407 32.95 15.00 10.97
C SER A 407 34.48 14.83 10.79
N THR A 408 34.94 13.90 9.93
CA THR A 408 36.37 13.58 9.75
C THR A 408 36.82 13.36 8.29
N SER A 409 36.36 14.19 7.34
CA SER A 409 36.99 14.28 6.00
C SER A 409 37.08 15.70 5.46
N ILE A 410 38.25 16.32 5.59
CA ILE A 410 38.63 17.56 4.89
C ILE A 410 39.12 17.24 3.47
N SER A 411 38.42 17.75 2.45
CA SER A 411 38.93 17.83 1.08
C SER A 411 38.37 19.08 0.40
N SER A 412 39.25 19.92 -0.14
CA SER A 412 38.86 21.20 -0.75
C SER A 412 38.55 21.02 -2.24
N GLY A 413 37.27 21.09 -2.59
CA GLY A 413 36.79 21.24 -3.98
C GLY A 413 35.93 22.49 -4.11
N ASN A 414 36.23 23.35 -5.08
CA ASN A 414 35.53 24.62 -5.30
C ASN A 414 34.72 24.53 -6.60
N ASP A 415 33.41 24.33 -6.49
CA ASP A 415 32.46 24.53 -7.59
C ASP A 415 31.26 25.35 -7.11
N LEU A 416 30.70 26.16 -8.01
CA LEU A 416 29.70 27.18 -7.73
C LEU A 416 28.32 26.80 -8.29
N ASP A 417 27.69 25.79 -7.70
CA ASP A 417 26.26 25.52 -7.91
C ASP A 417 25.53 25.52 -6.56
N MET A 418 24.67 26.53 -6.37
CA MET A 418 23.89 26.73 -5.16
C MET A 418 22.48 26.15 -5.36
N ASP A 419 22.39 24.82 -5.33
CA ASP A 419 21.11 24.10 -5.33
C ASP A 419 20.61 23.81 -3.91
N ASP A 420 19.37 24.21 -3.63
CA ASP A 420 18.72 24.12 -2.32
C ASP A 420 18.07 22.74 -2.12
N SER A 421 18.91 21.69 -2.04
CA SER A 421 18.43 20.30 -1.91
C SER A 421 19.16 19.43 -0.88
N GLY A 422 20.14 19.99 -0.14
CA GLY A 422 20.99 19.27 0.82
C GLY A 422 20.35 18.82 2.15
N TYR A 423 19.02 18.86 2.31
CA TYR A 423 18.33 18.46 3.54
C TYR A 423 17.61 17.10 3.38
N PRO A 424 17.86 16.10 4.24
CA PRO A 424 17.24 14.77 4.11
C PRO A 424 15.73 14.80 4.43
N ASP A 425 14.93 14.45 3.42
CA ASP A 425 13.45 14.31 3.39
C ASP A 425 12.67 15.11 4.46
N THR A 426 12.57 16.43 4.26
CA THR A 426 11.62 17.27 5.00
C THR A 426 10.20 16.71 4.88
N ARG A 427 9.65 16.21 5.99
CA ARG A 427 8.29 15.67 6.17
C ARG A 427 7.29 16.45 5.30
N LEU A 428 6.50 15.74 4.50
CA LEU A 428 5.48 16.39 3.68
C LEU A 428 4.32 16.83 4.59
N GLU A 429 4.44 18.05 5.10
CA GLU A 429 3.42 18.76 5.85
C GLU A 429 3.22 20.18 5.31
N GLY A 430 2.02 20.74 5.50
CA GLY A 430 1.68 22.08 5.01
C GLY A 430 0.17 22.36 5.01
N TRP A 431 -0.21 23.52 4.51
CA TRP A 431 -1.60 24.00 4.54
C TRP A 431 -2.32 23.79 3.20
N LEU A 432 -3.21 22.80 3.14
CA LEU A 432 -4.10 22.55 1.99
C LEU A 432 -5.52 23.01 2.29
N SER A 433 -6.32 23.26 1.25
CA SER A 433 -7.72 23.70 1.42
C SER A 433 -8.69 22.71 0.77
N LEU A 434 -9.75 22.36 1.51
CA LEU A 434 -10.78 21.40 1.10
C LEU A 434 -12.06 22.15 0.68
N PRO A 435 -12.87 21.62 -0.25
CA PRO A 435 -14.13 22.27 -0.65
C PRO A 435 -15.17 22.22 0.48
N VAL A 436 -15.77 23.36 0.81
CA VAL A 436 -16.82 23.47 1.84
C VAL A 436 -18.11 22.81 1.35
N LYS A 437 -18.51 21.70 1.98
CA LYS A 437 -19.66 20.90 1.54
C LYS A 437 -21.06 21.48 1.87
N ASN A 438 -21.16 22.50 2.74
CA ASN A 438 -22.44 22.85 3.38
C ASN A 438 -22.85 24.35 3.32
N THR A 439 -22.49 25.09 2.26
CA THR A 439 -23.03 26.46 2.06
C THR A 439 -23.41 26.77 0.60
N LYS A 440 -24.26 27.79 0.40
CA LYS A 440 -24.68 28.27 -0.94
C LYS A 440 -23.62 29.11 -1.68
N ARG A 441 -22.39 29.21 -1.14
CA ARG A 441 -21.22 29.78 -1.82
C ARG A 441 -20.16 28.71 -1.99
N PHE A 442 -19.45 28.74 -3.11
CA PHE A 442 -18.21 28.00 -3.26
C PHE A 442 -17.13 28.64 -2.38
N GLY A 443 -16.36 27.81 -1.71
CA GLY A 443 -15.36 28.24 -0.72
C GLY A 443 -14.44 27.08 -0.34
N TRP A 444 -13.25 27.45 0.13
CA TRP A 444 -12.16 26.54 0.45
C TRP A 444 -11.81 26.65 1.94
N ASP A 445 -11.97 25.56 2.67
CA ASP A 445 -11.69 25.44 4.10
C ASP A 445 -10.23 25.01 4.30
N ARG A 446 -9.38 25.89 4.85
CA ARG A 446 -7.97 25.59 5.10
C ARG A 446 -7.83 24.53 6.21
N ARG A 447 -6.94 23.57 6.02
CA ARG A 447 -6.58 22.51 6.98
C ARG A 447 -5.06 22.33 6.98
N TYR A 448 -4.49 22.00 8.13
CA TYR A 448 -3.09 21.62 8.23
C TYR A 448 -2.98 20.12 7.93
N VAL A 449 -2.12 19.73 7.00
CA VAL A 449 -2.03 18.35 6.48
C VAL A 449 -0.63 17.81 6.73
N VAL A 450 -0.56 16.55 7.18
CA VAL A 450 0.67 15.84 7.52
C VAL A 450 0.67 14.46 6.85
N VAL A 451 1.78 14.07 6.22
CA VAL A 451 1.92 12.78 5.55
C VAL A 451 2.98 11.91 6.26
N SER A 452 2.54 10.80 6.85
CA SER A 452 3.41 9.75 7.39
C SER A 452 3.80 8.75 6.28
N SER A 453 4.46 7.64 6.61
CA SER A 453 4.65 6.53 5.66
C SER A 453 3.36 5.79 5.31
N LYS A 454 2.35 5.81 6.19
CA LYS A 454 1.12 4.99 6.06
C LYS A 454 -0.19 5.79 5.97
N LYS A 455 -0.21 7.04 6.44
CA LYS A 455 -1.42 7.84 6.64
C LYS A 455 -1.22 9.29 6.16
N ILE A 456 -2.29 9.92 5.69
CA ILE A 456 -2.40 11.37 5.50
C ILE A 456 -3.37 11.89 6.56
N LEU A 457 -2.89 12.73 7.48
CA LEU A 457 -3.67 13.29 8.58
C LEU A 457 -4.02 14.75 8.29
N PHE A 458 -5.29 15.10 8.47
CA PHE A 458 -5.84 16.45 8.27
C PHE A 458 -6.31 17.01 9.61
N TYR A 459 -5.78 18.16 10.00
CA TYR A 459 -6.09 18.87 11.24
C TYR A 459 -6.81 20.20 10.95
N ASN A 460 -7.72 20.60 11.83
CA ASN A 460 -8.45 21.87 11.68
C ASN A 460 -7.54 23.08 12.00
N SER A 461 -6.59 22.92 12.92
CA SER A 461 -5.60 23.92 13.30
C SER A 461 -4.25 23.26 13.64
N GLU A 462 -3.19 24.07 13.80
CA GLU A 462 -1.90 23.59 14.32
C GLU A 462 -1.99 23.17 15.81
N MET A 463 -2.91 23.76 16.58
CA MET A 463 -3.20 23.34 17.96
C MET A 463 -3.83 21.94 18.00
N ASP A 464 -4.70 21.59 17.04
CA ASP A 464 -5.24 20.23 16.92
C ASP A 464 -4.12 19.21 16.61
N ARG A 465 -3.08 19.60 15.87
CA ARG A 465 -1.90 18.74 15.65
C ARG A 465 -1.16 18.47 16.95
N GLU A 466 -0.89 19.49 17.74
CA GLU A 466 -0.21 19.36 19.04
C GLU A 466 -1.01 18.49 20.03
N GLN A 467 -2.34 18.59 20.00
CA GLN A 467 -3.27 17.76 20.78
C GLN A 467 -3.51 16.36 20.19
N SER A 468 -2.89 16.01 19.06
CA SER A 468 -3.15 14.77 18.30
C SER A 468 -4.63 14.50 18.02
N ASN A 469 -5.30 15.55 17.53
CA ASN A 469 -6.74 15.65 17.33
C ASN A 469 -7.11 15.80 15.84
N PRO A 470 -6.75 14.86 14.94
CA PRO A 470 -7.06 15.00 13.52
C PRO A 470 -8.57 14.97 13.25
N TYR A 471 -8.99 15.74 12.24
CA TYR A 471 -10.36 15.79 11.73
C TYR A 471 -10.67 14.61 10.81
N MET A 472 -9.68 14.22 9.99
CA MET A 472 -9.78 13.16 8.99
C MET A 472 -8.40 12.52 8.79
N ILE A 473 -8.38 11.23 8.54
CA ILE A 473 -7.19 10.43 8.23
C ILE A 473 -7.49 9.60 6.97
N LEU A 474 -6.57 9.58 6.01
CA LEU A 474 -6.63 8.73 4.83
C LEU A 474 -5.47 7.72 4.80
N ASP A 475 -5.76 6.47 4.48
CA ASP A 475 -4.77 5.38 4.43
C ASP A 475 -4.05 5.35 3.07
N ILE A 476 -2.71 5.43 3.09
CA ILE A 476 -1.88 5.54 1.88
C ILE A 476 -1.98 4.27 1.02
N ASP A 477 -2.08 3.09 1.66
CA ASP A 477 -2.30 1.79 0.99
C ASP A 477 -3.69 1.66 0.34
N LYS A 478 -4.61 2.57 0.65
CA LYS A 478 -5.99 2.64 0.13
C LYS A 478 -6.16 3.73 -0.94
N LEU A 479 -5.10 4.47 -1.28
CA LEU A 479 -5.11 5.44 -2.39
C LEU A 479 -5.04 4.70 -3.73
N PHE A 480 -5.90 5.08 -4.67
CA PHE A 480 -5.89 4.57 -6.05
C PHE A 480 -5.00 5.42 -6.97
N HIS A 481 -5.14 6.75 -6.90
CA HIS A 481 -4.26 7.68 -7.61
C HIS A 481 -4.30 9.08 -6.98
N VAL A 482 -3.28 9.88 -7.28
CA VAL A 482 -3.24 11.33 -7.05
C VAL A 482 -2.86 11.99 -8.37
N ARG A 483 -3.59 13.04 -8.78
CA ARG A 483 -3.35 13.73 -10.07
C ARG A 483 -3.71 15.22 -10.04
N PRO A 484 -3.09 16.06 -10.89
CA PRO A 484 -3.62 17.38 -11.21
C PRO A 484 -5.04 17.29 -11.76
N VAL A 485 -5.88 18.29 -11.47
CA VAL A 485 -7.21 18.40 -12.09
C VAL A 485 -7.15 19.21 -13.39
N THR A 486 -8.18 19.02 -14.19
CA THR A 486 -8.44 19.72 -15.45
C THR A 486 -9.75 20.51 -15.36
N GLN A 487 -10.04 21.33 -16.37
CA GLN A 487 -11.28 22.12 -16.43
C GLN A 487 -12.56 21.26 -16.39
N THR A 488 -12.51 19.99 -16.84
CA THR A 488 -13.65 19.06 -16.80
C THR A 488 -13.91 18.49 -15.41
N ASP A 489 -12.88 18.35 -14.58
CA ASP A 489 -12.99 17.83 -13.21
C ASP A 489 -13.62 18.87 -12.25
N VAL A 490 -13.35 20.16 -12.48
CA VAL A 490 -13.73 21.27 -11.60
C VAL A 490 -14.42 22.41 -12.35
N TYR A 491 -15.54 22.11 -13.01
CA TYR A 491 -16.30 23.05 -13.86
C TYR A 491 -16.82 24.34 -13.18
N ARG A 492 -16.69 24.48 -11.85
CA ARG A 492 -17.07 25.67 -11.07
C ARG A 492 -15.90 26.40 -10.41
N ALA A 493 -14.67 25.90 -10.55
CA ALA A 493 -13.49 26.57 -10.01
C ALA A 493 -13.03 27.68 -10.97
N ASP A 494 -12.52 28.78 -10.41
CA ASP A 494 -11.93 29.87 -11.20
C ASP A 494 -10.70 29.36 -11.96
N THR A 495 -10.50 29.82 -13.20
CA THR A 495 -9.40 29.37 -14.07
C THR A 495 -8.00 29.64 -13.51
N LYS A 496 -7.88 30.53 -12.51
CA LYS A 496 -6.66 30.83 -11.75
C LYS A 496 -6.41 29.87 -10.56
N GLU A 497 -7.42 29.08 -10.18
CA GLU A 497 -7.31 28.08 -9.11
C GLU A 497 -7.01 26.69 -9.66
N ILE A 498 -7.55 26.34 -10.83
CA ILE A 498 -7.40 25.01 -11.46
C ILE A 498 -5.94 24.50 -11.48
N PRO A 499 -4.90 25.29 -11.85
CA PRO A 499 -3.51 24.82 -11.83
C PRO A 499 -2.96 24.49 -10.43
N ARG A 500 -3.64 24.93 -9.37
CA ARG A 500 -3.28 24.75 -7.96
C ARG A 500 -4.12 23.67 -7.26
N ILE A 501 -5.09 23.09 -7.94
CA ILE A 501 -5.95 22.03 -7.42
C ILE A 501 -5.42 20.65 -7.86
N PHE A 502 -5.56 19.65 -7.00
CA PHE A 502 -5.32 18.24 -7.33
C PHE A 502 -6.40 17.35 -6.73
N GLN A 503 -6.60 16.16 -7.32
CA GLN A 503 -7.54 15.14 -6.86
C GLN A 503 -6.78 13.96 -6.27
N ILE A 504 -7.23 13.49 -5.11
CA ILE A 504 -6.90 12.18 -4.54
C ILE A 504 -8.12 11.28 -4.74
N LEU A 505 -7.94 10.08 -5.31
CA LEU A 505 -8.97 9.04 -5.36
C LEU A 505 -8.56 7.89 -4.43
N TYR A 506 -9.46 7.42 -3.56
CA TYR A 506 -9.16 6.47 -2.49
C TYR A 506 -10.36 5.56 -2.16
N ALA A 507 -10.11 4.42 -1.52
CA ALA A 507 -11.18 3.54 -1.07
C ALA A 507 -11.91 4.12 0.15
N ASN A 508 -13.24 4.00 0.18
CA ASN A 508 -14.10 4.51 1.26
C ASN A 508 -13.74 3.93 2.64
N GLU A 509 -13.35 2.64 2.68
CA GLU A 509 -12.80 1.95 3.86
C GLU A 509 -11.47 2.52 4.38
N GLY A 510 -10.80 3.37 3.59
CA GLY A 510 -9.54 4.03 3.94
C GLY A 510 -9.70 5.46 4.45
N GLU A 511 -10.92 5.91 4.77
CA GLU A 511 -11.17 7.20 5.41
C GLU A 511 -11.67 7.01 6.85
N SER A 512 -10.84 7.39 7.82
CA SER A 512 -11.25 7.55 9.21
C SER A 512 -11.52 9.03 9.46
N LYS A 513 -12.78 9.39 9.63
CA LYS A 513 -13.20 10.80 9.80
C LYS A 513 -14.09 10.94 11.02
N ARG A 514 -13.89 11.99 11.82
CA ARG A 514 -14.78 12.28 12.95
C ARG A 514 -16.15 12.70 12.42
N GLU A 515 -17.18 11.92 12.73
CA GLU A 515 -18.57 12.21 12.37
C GLU A 515 -19.10 13.40 13.19
N GLN A 516 -18.86 14.61 12.68
CA GLN A 516 -19.56 15.79 13.15
C GLN A 516 -20.81 16.03 12.28
N GLU A 517 -21.94 16.18 12.96
CA GLU A 517 -23.31 16.21 12.43
C GLU A 517 -23.84 14.85 11.95
N PHE A 518 -24.66 14.24 12.81
CA PHE A 518 -25.87 13.53 12.38
C PHE A 518 -26.82 14.53 11.69
N ALA A 519 -26.41 15.01 10.51
CA ALA A 519 -27.38 15.31 9.48
C ALA A 519 -28.06 13.97 9.17
N VAL A 520 -29.26 13.77 9.71
CA VAL A 520 -30.19 12.81 9.13
C VAL A 520 -30.45 13.32 7.72
N GLU A 521 -29.66 12.82 6.77
CA GLU A 521 -29.95 12.95 5.35
C GLU A 521 -31.38 12.44 5.19
N PRO A 522 -32.36 13.31 4.86
CA PRO A 522 -33.73 12.87 4.80
C PRO A 522 -33.82 11.74 3.77
N LEU A 523 -34.75 10.80 3.96
CA LEU A 523 -35.10 9.81 2.93
C LEU A 523 -35.82 10.50 1.76
N ALA A 524 -35.08 11.37 1.09
CA ALA A 524 -35.49 12.28 0.06
C ALA A 524 -35.48 11.53 -1.27
N LEU A 525 -36.62 10.93 -1.57
CA LEU A 525 -36.99 10.50 -2.91
C LEU A 525 -36.06 9.41 -3.48
N ALA A 526 -36.20 8.20 -2.96
CA ALA A 526 -35.94 6.96 -3.71
C ALA A 526 -36.95 6.78 -4.87
N GLY A 527 -37.09 7.82 -5.71
CA GLY A 527 -38.23 8.07 -6.59
C GLY A 527 -37.87 8.75 -7.92
N GLU A 528 -36.59 8.95 -8.23
CA GLU A 528 -36.15 9.37 -9.56
C GLU A 528 -34.79 8.75 -9.94
N ARG A 529 -34.73 7.41 -9.97
CA ARG A 529 -33.56 6.69 -10.50
C ARG A 529 -33.53 6.83 -12.02
N SER A 530 -32.68 7.73 -12.52
CA SER A 530 -32.25 7.75 -13.93
C SER A 530 -31.88 6.33 -14.38
N SER A 531 -32.46 5.88 -15.49
CA SER A 531 -32.54 4.46 -15.87
C SER A 531 -31.21 3.86 -16.35
N TYR A 532 -30.24 3.69 -15.45
CA TYR A 532 -28.96 3.03 -15.76
C TYR A 532 -29.10 1.50 -15.83
N VAL A 533 -28.28 0.87 -16.69
CA VAL A 533 -28.32 -0.58 -16.94
C VAL A 533 -26.92 -1.17 -16.76
N MET A 534 -26.82 -2.21 -15.92
CA MET A 534 -25.55 -2.88 -15.60
C MET A 534 -25.27 -4.03 -16.57
N HIS A 535 -24.11 -4.06 -17.23
CA HIS A 535 -23.72 -5.15 -18.13
C HIS A 535 -22.20 -5.31 -18.24
N LYS A 536 -21.67 -6.51 -18.00
CA LYS A 536 -20.22 -6.84 -18.08
C LYS A 536 -19.31 -5.82 -17.36
N GLY A 537 -19.73 -5.33 -16.19
CA GLY A 537 -19.02 -4.32 -15.39
C GLY A 537 -19.21 -2.86 -15.84
N HIS A 538 -19.90 -2.62 -16.97
CA HIS A 538 -20.31 -1.27 -17.39
C HIS A 538 -21.60 -0.85 -16.70
N GLU A 539 -21.77 0.45 -16.57
CA GLU A 539 -22.95 1.13 -16.03
C GLU A 539 -23.45 2.11 -17.09
N PHE A 540 -24.39 1.65 -17.92
CA PHE A 540 -24.83 2.34 -19.12
C PHE A 540 -26.02 3.27 -18.85
N ILE A 541 -25.92 4.54 -19.24
CA ILE A 541 -27.05 5.47 -19.32
C ILE A 541 -27.56 5.60 -20.77
N PRO A 542 -28.89 5.74 -21.00
CA PRO A 542 -29.44 6.07 -22.31
C PRO A 542 -29.06 7.49 -22.76
N THR A 543 -28.44 7.60 -23.94
CA THR A 543 -27.92 8.85 -24.51
C THR A 543 -28.32 8.95 -25.98
N LEU A 544 -28.45 10.18 -26.51
CA LEU A 544 -28.77 10.46 -27.92
C LEU A 544 -27.78 11.47 -28.50
N TYR A 545 -27.08 11.11 -29.58
CA TYR A 545 -26.03 11.95 -30.17
C TYR A 545 -26.53 12.66 -31.45
N HIS A 546 -26.80 13.96 -31.37
CA HIS A 546 -27.10 14.76 -32.57
C HIS A 546 -25.82 15.20 -33.34
N LEU A 547 -24.63 14.95 -32.77
CA LEU A 547 -23.31 15.27 -33.31
C LEU A 547 -22.51 13.98 -33.60
N PRO A 548 -21.49 14.02 -34.49
CA PRO A 548 -20.70 12.84 -34.86
C PRO A 548 -20.19 12.00 -33.68
N SER A 549 -20.57 10.72 -33.65
CA SER A 549 -20.15 9.72 -32.66
C SER A 549 -20.36 8.30 -33.22
N SER A 550 -19.43 7.37 -32.97
CA SER A 550 -19.45 6.00 -33.50
C SER A 550 -19.61 4.95 -32.39
N CYS A 551 -20.21 3.82 -32.72
CA CYS A 551 -20.40 2.68 -31.82
C CYS A 551 -19.11 1.87 -31.68
N GLU A 552 -18.65 1.61 -30.46
CA GLU A 552 -17.47 0.77 -30.22
C GLU A 552 -17.71 -0.72 -30.51
N ALA A 553 -18.96 -1.20 -30.45
CA ALA A 553 -19.29 -2.60 -30.70
C ALA A 553 -19.43 -2.96 -32.19
N CYS A 554 -19.78 -2.00 -33.07
CA CYS A 554 -20.01 -2.28 -34.50
C CYS A 554 -19.55 -1.19 -35.48
N THR A 555 -18.83 -0.18 -35.01
CA THR A 555 -18.29 1.00 -35.73
C THR A 555 -19.28 1.87 -36.52
N ARG A 556 -20.56 1.47 -36.60
CA ARG A 556 -21.65 2.27 -37.19
C ARG A 556 -21.88 3.58 -36.42
N PRO A 557 -22.39 4.65 -37.08
CA PRO A 557 -22.72 5.90 -36.40
C PRO A 557 -23.81 5.70 -35.33
N LEU A 558 -23.59 6.31 -34.17
CA LEU A 558 -24.59 6.50 -33.09
C LEU A 558 -25.38 7.80 -33.25
N TRP A 559 -25.20 8.51 -34.38
CA TRP A 559 -25.64 9.89 -34.52
C TRP A 559 -26.50 10.14 -35.76
N ASN A 560 -27.41 11.10 -35.63
CA ASN A 560 -28.20 11.67 -36.72
C ASN A 560 -28.76 13.02 -36.23
N VAL A 561 -28.77 14.04 -37.09
CA VAL A 561 -29.18 15.40 -36.74
C VAL A 561 -30.64 15.48 -36.23
N PHE A 562 -31.55 14.70 -36.81
CA PHE A 562 -32.99 14.79 -36.52
C PHE A 562 -33.55 13.63 -35.70
N LYS A 563 -33.04 12.41 -35.91
CA LYS A 563 -33.47 11.19 -35.19
C LYS A 563 -32.27 10.28 -34.92
N PRO A 564 -31.43 10.58 -33.91
CA PRO A 564 -30.32 9.71 -33.54
C PRO A 564 -30.83 8.31 -33.12
N PRO A 565 -30.10 7.24 -33.49
CA PRO A 565 -30.45 5.89 -33.03
C PRO A 565 -30.28 5.78 -31.51
N PRO A 566 -31.07 4.94 -30.81
CA PRO A 566 -30.93 4.75 -29.37
C PRO A 566 -29.53 4.26 -28.98
N ALA A 567 -28.83 5.05 -28.19
CA ALA A 567 -27.47 4.76 -27.75
C ALA A 567 -27.38 4.66 -26.22
N LEU A 568 -26.28 4.08 -25.77
CA LEU A 568 -25.88 3.91 -24.39
C LEU A 568 -24.47 4.46 -24.21
N GLU A 569 -24.22 5.18 -23.13
CA GLU A 569 -22.87 5.62 -22.71
C GLU A 569 -22.54 5.02 -21.34
N CYS A 570 -21.38 4.39 -21.20
CA CYS A 570 -20.94 3.88 -19.90
C CYS A 570 -20.37 5.01 -19.03
N LEU A 571 -20.96 5.24 -17.85
CA LEU A 571 -20.49 6.27 -16.91
C LEU A 571 -19.06 6.06 -16.41
N ARG A 572 -18.54 4.83 -16.47
CA ARG A 572 -17.24 4.44 -15.90
C ARG A 572 -16.07 4.61 -16.86
N CYS A 573 -16.31 4.46 -18.17
CA CYS A 573 -15.24 4.49 -19.19
C CYS A 573 -15.61 5.24 -20.48
N HIS A 574 -16.79 5.87 -20.53
CA HIS A 574 -17.34 6.58 -21.68
C HIS A 574 -17.54 5.74 -22.96
N THR A 575 -17.42 4.41 -22.88
CA THR A 575 -17.72 3.49 -23.99
C THR A 575 -19.14 3.70 -24.52
N LYS A 576 -19.28 3.89 -25.84
CA LYS A 576 -20.54 4.22 -26.51
C LYS A 576 -21.01 3.07 -27.41
N CYS A 577 -22.25 2.62 -27.23
CA CYS A 577 -22.83 1.55 -28.07
C CYS A 577 -24.32 1.78 -28.40
N HIS A 578 -24.83 1.14 -29.46
CA HIS A 578 -26.27 1.11 -29.74
C HIS A 578 -26.98 0.24 -28.68
N LYS A 579 -28.18 0.66 -28.25
CA LYS A 579 -29.00 -0.10 -27.29
C LYS A 579 -29.29 -1.53 -27.78
N ASP A 580 -29.43 -1.70 -29.10
CA ASP A 580 -29.64 -3.01 -29.75
C ASP A 580 -28.59 -4.07 -29.36
N HIS A 581 -27.32 -3.69 -29.17
CA HIS A 581 -26.27 -4.66 -28.79
C HIS A 581 -26.47 -5.22 -27.38
N LEU A 582 -27.01 -4.39 -26.46
CA LEU A 582 -27.35 -4.81 -25.11
C LEU A 582 -28.65 -5.62 -25.10
N ASP A 583 -29.68 -5.14 -25.79
CA ASP A 583 -30.99 -5.80 -25.89
C ASP A 583 -30.91 -7.19 -26.56
N ARG A 584 -29.92 -7.40 -27.44
CA ARG A 584 -29.61 -8.68 -28.10
C ARG A 584 -28.55 -9.52 -27.38
N ASN A 585 -27.97 -9.01 -26.30
CA ASN A 585 -26.91 -9.64 -25.52
C ASN A 585 -25.68 -10.06 -26.38
N GLU A 586 -25.30 -9.24 -27.36
CA GLU A 586 -24.24 -9.55 -28.32
C GLU A 586 -22.85 -9.55 -27.64
N GLU A 587 -22.00 -10.54 -27.98
CA GLU A 587 -20.71 -10.73 -27.32
C GLU A 587 -19.73 -9.56 -27.54
N ALA A 588 -19.93 -8.77 -28.59
CA ALA A 588 -19.10 -7.63 -29.01
C ALA A 588 -18.89 -6.55 -27.94
N ILE A 589 -19.76 -6.41 -26.94
CA ILE A 589 -19.50 -5.53 -25.79
C ILE A 589 -18.40 -6.16 -24.92
N THR A 590 -17.19 -5.62 -24.99
CA THR A 590 -16.07 -6.05 -24.13
C THR A 590 -16.30 -5.63 -22.66
N PRO A 591 -15.77 -6.36 -21.65
CA PRO A 591 -15.93 -6.00 -20.25
C PRO A 591 -15.32 -4.64 -19.89
N CYS A 592 -15.89 -3.95 -18.89
CA CYS A 592 -15.40 -2.64 -18.49
C CYS A 592 -13.99 -2.73 -17.90
N ARG A 593 -13.02 -2.09 -18.55
CA ARG A 593 -11.64 -1.98 -18.04
C ARG A 593 -11.53 -1.09 -16.81
N VAL A 594 -12.54 -0.25 -16.56
CA VAL A 594 -12.63 0.66 -15.42
C VAL A 594 -13.53 0.03 -14.35
N ASN A 595 -13.06 -1.08 -13.79
CA ASN A 595 -13.77 -1.82 -12.75
C ASN A 595 -13.41 -1.30 -11.34
N TYR A 596 -13.64 -0.01 -11.09
CA TYR A 596 -13.85 0.50 -9.74
C TYR A 596 -15.35 0.68 -9.53
N ASP A 597 -15.86 0.33 -8.35
CA ASP A 597 -17.26 0.54 -8.04
C ASP A 597 -17.45 1.84 -7.28
N ILE A 598 -18.31 2.73 -7.79
CA ILE A 598 -18.50 4.09 -7.27
C ILE A 598 -18.98 4.07 -5.80
N SER A 599 -19.66 2.99 -5.38
CA SER A 599 -20.04 2.71 -3.98
C SER A 599 -18.83 2.58 -3.02
N THR A 600 -17.65 2.29 -3.55
CA THR A 600 -16.44 1.88 -2.78
C THR A 600 -15.27 2.86 -2.89
N ALA A 601 -15.33 3.82 -3.81
CA ALA A 601 -14.26 4.80 -4.05
C ALA A 601 -14.78 6.22 -3.86
N LYS A 602 -14.04 7.04 -3.10
CA LYS A 602 -14.29 8.47 -2.90
C LYS A 602 -13.20 9.29 -3.56
N ASP A 603 -13.56 10.52 -3.95
CA ASP A 603 -12.60 11.53 -4.37
C ASP A 603 -12.49 12.68 -3.37
N LEU A 604 -11.33 13.32 -3.34
CA LEU A 604 -11.04 14.50 -2.52
C LEU A 604 -10.25 15.50 -3.37
N LEU A 605 -10.86 16.67 -3.57
CA LEU A 605 -10.22 17.83 -4.19
C LEU A 605 -9.47 18.64 -3.14
N LEU A 606 -8.22 19.00 -3.43
CA LEU A 606 -7.35 19.78 -2.56
C LEU A 606 -6.74 20.95 -3.34
N LEU A 607 -6.90 22.17 -2.80
CA LEU A 607 -6.26 23.39 -3.30
C LEU A 607 -4.98 23.67 -2.50
N ALA A 608 -3.85 23.77 -3.20
CA ALA A 608 -2.58 24.25 -2.65
C ALA A 608 -2.43 25.78 -2.80
N GLY A 609 -1.46 26.37 -2.10
CA GLY A 609 -1.18 27.81 -2.17
C GLY A 609 -0.72 28.25 -3.56
N SER A 610 0.18 27.49 -4.19
CA SER A 610 0.73 27.76 -5.52
C SER A 610 0.72 26.52 -6.44
N GLN A 611 1.04 26.72 -7.73
CA GLN A 611 1.13 25.63 -8.71
C GLN A 611 2.36 24.75 -8.44
N GLU A 612 3.47 25.35 -8.02
CA GLU A 612 4.72 24.68 -7.64
C GLU A 612 4.51 23.86 -6.37
N GLU A 613 3.69 24.36 -5.44
CA GLU A 613 3.26 23.60 -4.26
C GLU A 613 2.38 22.41 -4.67
N GLN A 614 1.39 22.61 -5.54
CA GLN A 614 0.55 21.52 -6.07
C GLN A 614 1.39 20.43 -6.76
N GLN A 615 2.37 20.79 -7.58
CA GLN A 615 3.29 19.84 -8.21
C GLN A 615 4.16 19.12 -7.18
N ARG A 616 4.62 19.79 -6.11
CA ARG A 616 5.37 19.18 -5.00
C ARG A 616 4.52 18.16 -4.23
N TRP A 617 3.28 18.52 -3.88
CA TRP A 617 2.31 17.61 -3.23
C TRP A 617 2.03 16.39 -4.10
N VAL A 618 1.60 16.58 -5.34
CA VAL A 618 1.31 15.50 -6.31
C VAL A 618 2.53 14.59 -6.48
N SER A 619 3.71 15.15 -6.74
CA SER A 619 4.93 14.36 -7.01
C SER A 619 5.40 13.53 -5.82
N ARG A 620 5.34 14.08 -4.60
CA ARG A 620 5.72 13.35 -3.38
C ARG A 620 4.66 12.33 -2.97
N LEU A 621 3.37 12.63 -3.12
CA LEU A 621 2.28 11.68 -2.85
C LEU A 621 2.31 10.49 -3.82
N ILE A 622 2.44 10.71 -5.13
CA ILE A 622 2.56 9.61 -6.13
C ILE A 622 3.73 8.68 -5.81
N ARG A 623 4.84 9.19 -5.28
CA ARG A 623 5.99 8.36 -4.86
C ARG A 623 5.70 7.49 -3.63
N ARG A 624 4.72 7.83 -2.79
CA ARG A 624 4.32 7.04 -1.60
C ARG A 624 3.13 6.09 -1.85
N ILE A 625 2.40 6.21 -2.97
CA ILE A 625 1.37 5.22 -3.34
C ILE A 625 2.06 3.88 -3.70
N PRO A 626 1.67 2.74 -3.11
CA PRO A 626 2.23 1.44 -3.48
C PRO A 626 1.98 1.11 -4.96
N ARG A 627 3.05 0.91 -5.74
CA ARG A 627 2.94 0.49 -7.14
C ARG A 627 2.43 -0.95 -7.22
N LYS A 628 1.11 -1.12 -7.34
CA LYS A 628 0.49 -2.41 -7.67
C LYS A 628 0.93 -2.86 -9.06
N HIS A 629 1.96 -3.71 -9.10
CA HIS A 629 2.37 -4.41 -10.32
C HIS A 629 1.19 -5.26 -10.84
N PRO A 630 0.79 -5.14 -12.12
CA PRO A 630 -0.23 -6.01 -12.69
C PRO A 630 0.34 -7.41 -12.92
N GLY A 631 0.23 -8.28 -11.91
CA GLY A 631 0.47 -9.71 -12.05
C GLY A 631 -0.55 -10.36 -13.00
N PRO A 632 -0.20 -11.47 -13.69
CA PRO A 632 -1.11 -12.16 -14.58
C PRO A 632 -2.32 -12.70 -13.82
N ALA A 633 -3.50 -12.60 -14.45
CA ALA A 633 -4.77 -12.95 -13.80
C ALA A 633 -5.07 -14.45 -13.80
N SER A 634 -5.91 -14.86 -12.85
CA SER A 634 -6.67 -16.12 -12.77
C SER A 634 -5.92 -17.38 -12.30
N VAL A 635 -6.17 -17.75 -11.04
CA VAL A 635 -6.86 -19.03 -10.72
C VAL A 635 -8.05 -18.69 -9.80
N ALA A 636 -9.10 -19.50 -9.79
CA ALA A 636 -10.37 -19.23 -9.11
C ALA A 636 -10.27 -19.15 -7.58
N GLN A 637 -11.16 -18.36 -6.96
CA GLN A 637 -11.39 -18.38 -5.52
C GLN A 637 -11.99 -19.73 -5.09
N ALA A 638 -11.33 -20.41 -4.14
CA ALA A 638 -12.00 -21.34 -3.25
C ALA A 638 -12.63 -20.56 -2.07
N PRO A 639 -13.69 -21.06 -1.41
CA PRO A 639 -14.25 -20.39 -0.23
C PRO A 639 -13.33 -20.56 0.98
N GLU A 640 -12.95 -19.46 1.63
CA GLU A 640 -12.25 -19.53 2.92
C GLU A 640 -13.21 -19.92 4.07
N PRO A 641 -12.71 -20.61 5.12
CA PRO A 641 -13.51 -21.08 6.23
C PRO A 641 -13.92 -19.93 7.19
N PRO A 642 -14.99 -20.12 8.00
CA PRO A 642 -15.39 -19.13 9.00
C PRO A 642 -14.29 -18.88 10.04
N SER A 643 -14.13 -17.61 10.43
CA SER A 643 -13.10 -17.15 11.36
C SER A 643 -13.30 -17.71 12.77
N HIS A 644 -12.39 -18.57 13.21
CA HIS A 644 -12.37 -19.10 14.57
C HIS A 644 -11.96 -18.02 15.58
N SER A 645 -12.95 -17.51 16.32
CA SER A 645 -12.73 -16.62 17.47
C SER A 645 -11.99 -17.34 18.59
N SER A 646 -10.88 -16.77 19.06
CA SER A 646 -10.08 -17.24 20.20
C SER A 646 -9.66 -16.06 21.09
N PRO A 647 -9.35 -16.29 22.38
CA PRO A 647 -10.14 -15.64 23.43
C PRO A 647 -9.55 -14.33 23.97
N ARG A 648 -10.42 -13.33 24.17
CA ARG A 648 -10.11 -12.18 25.04
C ARG A 648 -10.30 -12.56 26.50
N LEU A 649 -9.18 -12.78 27.18
CA LEU A 649 -9.09 -12.68 28.63
C LEU A 649 -9.35 -11.22 29.06
N SER A 650 -10.07 -11.02 30.16
CA SER A 650 -10.38 -9.71 30.73
C SER A 650 -10.12 -9.72 32.23
N PRO A 651 -9.08 -9.04 32.74
CA PRO A 651 -8.87 -8.89 34.18
C PRO A 651 -9.78 -7.79 34.75
N GLY A 652 -10.62 -8.14 35.71
CA GLY A 652 -11.60 -7.22 36.31
C GLY A 652 -11.22 -6.75 37.73
N THR A 653 -11.19 -5.44 37.93
CA THR A 653 -11.46 -4.76 39.22
C THR A 653 -12.30 -3.51 38.85
N SER A 654 -13.27 -3.01 39.62
CA SER A 654 -13.35 -2.84 41.08
C SER A 654 -14.80 -2.97 41.61
N PRO A 655 -15.05 -2.96 42.94
CA PRO A 655 -16.25 -3.56 43.53
C PRO A 655 -17.45 -2.61 43.71
N ARG A 656 -18.65 -3.20 43.85
CA ARG A 656 -19.81 -2.53 44.48
C ARG A 656 -20.64 -3.52 45.30
N ASN A 657 -21.03 -3.11 46.50
CA ASN A 657 -21.66 -3.97 47.51
C ASN A 657 -23.18 -4.15 47.30
N SER A 658 -23.68 -5.17 48.01
CA SER A 658 -25.08 -5.37 48.48
C SER A 658 -25.99 -6.29 47.63
N PRO A 659 -26.94 -7.02 48.26
CA PRO A 659 -27.37 -8.33 47.74
C PRO A 659 -28.87 -8.44 47.37
N SER A 660 -29.22 -9.43 46.55
CA SER A 660 -30.61 -9.95 46.47
C SER A 660 -30.69 -11.40 45.99
N LEU A 661 -31.07 -12.28 46.92
CA LEU A 661 -31.95 -13.45 46.80
C LEU A 661 -32.29 -13.99 45.39
N SER A 662 -31.99 -15.27 45.15
CA SER A 662 -32.47 -16.07 44.01
C SER A 662 -33.29 -17.29 44.47
N PRO A 663 -34.49 -17.54 43.89
CA PRO A 663 -35.32 -18.69 44.27
C PRO A 663 -35.35 -19.84 43.22
N HIS A 664 -35.62 -21.06 43.71
CA HIS A 664 -36.11 -22.25 42.98
C HIS A 664 -35.24 -22.95 41.90
N ARG A 665 -34.32 -23.77 42.40
CA ARG A 665 -34.31 -25.26 42.28
C ARG A 665 -35.21 -25.90 41.19
N GLY A 666 -34.60 -26.57 40.21
CA GLY A 666 -35.25 -27.54 39.29
C GLY A 666 -34.41 -27.77 38.03
N ALA A 667 -34.20 -28.98 37.49
CA ALA A 667 -34.59 -30.32 37.95
C ALA A 667 -33.51 -31.36 37.59
N ILE A 668 -33.43 -32.46 38.35
CA ILE A 668 -32.50 -33.57 38.09
C ILE A 668 -33.13 -34.54 37.08
N LYS A 669 -32.40 -34.92 36.02
CA LYS A 669 -32.79 -35.98 35.09
C LYS A 669 -31.66 -37.01 34.93
N VAL A 670 -31.75 -38.10 35.68
CA VAL A 670 -30.85 -39.25 35.58
C VAL A 670 -31.46 -40.31 34.65
N GLN A 671 -30.71 -40.76 33.65
CA GLN A 671 -30.70 -42.16 33.21
C GLN A 671 -29.39 -42.48 32.43
N PRO A 672 -28.99 -43.77 32.30
CA PRO A 672 -27.57 -44.13 32.19
C PRO A 672 -27.14 -44.72 30.85
N SER A 673 -25.82 -44.73 30.62
CA SER A 673 -25.11 -45.69 29.78
C SER A 673 -23.60 -45.60 30.04
N ARG A 674 -22.76 -46.61 29.77
CA ARG A 674 -22.89 -48.09 29.80
C ARG A 674 -21.45 -48.60 29.69
N GLN A 675 -21.07 -49.69 30.35
CA GLN A 675 -19.68 -50.16 30.36
C GLN A 675 -19.23 -50.74 29.01
N LEU A 676 -18.06 -50.29 28.52
CA LEU A 676 -17.07 -51.09 27.76
C LEU A 676 -15.69 -50.56 28.16
N THR A 677 -14.92 -51.22 29.02
CA THR A 677 -14.01 -52.37 28.73
C THR A 677 -12.85 -52.05 27.78
N GLN A 678 -11.68 -51.73 28.35
CA GLN A 678 -10.37 -52.17 27.82
C GLN A 678 -9.47 -52.64 28.99
N PRO A 679 -8.54 -53.58 28.77
CA PRO A 679 -7.78 -54.23 29.85
C PRO A 679 -6.31 -53.80 29.99
N ALA A 680 -5.76 -54.06 31.17
CA ALA A 680 -4.37 -54.46 31.44
C ALA A 680 -3.20 -53.71 30.78
N GLY A 681 -2.60 -52.79 31.54
CA GLY A 681 -1.17 -52.43 31.45
C GLY A 681 -0.55 -52.42 32.84
N LYS A 682 0.49 -53.22 33.08
CA LYS A 682 1.25 -53.29 34.35
C LYS A 682 2.74 -52.92 34.12
N PRO A 683 3.49 -52.55 35.18
CA PRO A 683 4.46 -51.46 35.08
C PRO A 683 5.89 -51.90 34.77
N LYS A 684 6.69 -50.91 34.40
CA LYS A 684 8.05 -50.70 34.90
C LYS A 684 8.29 -49.22 35.11
#